data_AF-A0A0K0GDY1-F1
#
_entry.id   AF-A0A0K0GDY1-F1
#
_cell.length_a   1.000
_cell.length_b   1.000
_cell.length_c   1.000
_cell.angle_alpha   90.00
_cell.angle_beta   90.00
_cell.angle_gamma   90.00
#
_symmetry.space_group_name_H-M   'P 1'
#
loop_
_entity.id
_entity.type
_entity.pdbx_description
1 polymer ?
#
loop_
_entity_poly.entity_id
_entity_poly.type
_entity_poly.pdbx_seq_one_letter_code
_entity_poly.pdbx_strand_id
1 'polypeptide(L)'
;MTSELLIDTDACYRQMEEKAHAYFETLSEQLREKTYINQLTNDIHLWKKNHVHSFPSLFFNRKRERYSRDYHRYIKYLHHTGKLENYLYRSISYIYMRDLGKALDSTKTQNRIQKSVNQLKNHLVNSLTETKMESYNLAGLFRWSQNEGVESSFIWLTDKLKTVRDQIPEGLNSDEAQRKLIKIIVGVVMHVLEEMDDEISPKDKSVRLDEAIRLGYSYGLTYPFIDDLLDSNILSPNEKIRYTNLIRSALTTGVVPDLDDWSGENKEFIQFVHAELRDAFEYIKSHQRLETTEVFYKDSYVFFQSQEVDRNKSMENQKLTNEEIYIPVILKSAASRLIVRSIISAPEDEGFESRTFYYGLYNQLADDFADMFEDEKTGSVTPYTYYLKYYRTRGDLINPFELYWTVISFLIHEVYQSDPKTCEVILNRAINGLKRFKRKWGTQKYEEIMGILTSEIQSFNGLIQKMVKKADDVDFFDKLLRDHMINHFRKERKEREDFIEMTRSIREKINNCLQLKSHKQVFLSNDHILDAVNYSLGDGGKRLRPIITWMMAVHCYHMDEADIFPLLRSLEYLHTASLIFDDLPSQDNASLRRGKQTLHEVYNVATAELSGLFLTQKAVEEQTTLQRFNSEKVLEMIHYSSGVITDMCRGQAMDLEEKDKISLEQLNKMCFYKTGIGFEASLIMPAILAGVDEEEKKALKKFAYHTGIAFQVKDDLLDHQGNTISLGKPTNLDVKNNKSTFVTVLGKEEAKRAMWEHYCLGLDALQEIPGNKAFLKHFLSYVVNRDN
;
A
#
# COMPACT_ATOMS: atom_id res chain seq x y z
N MET A 1 -4.46 -39.96 14.59
CA MET A 1 -5.83 -39.76 15.09
C MET A 1 -6.69 -39.46 13.89
N THR A 2 -7.70 -40.27 13.61
CA THR A 2 -8.70 -40.01 12.57
C THR A 2 -9.51 -38.78 13.00
N SER A 3 -9.12 -37.60 12.52
CA SER A 3 -9.95 -36.40 12.63
C SER A 3 -11.22 -36.63 11.81
N GLU A 4 -12.39 -36.55 12.43
CA GLU A 4 -13.66 -36.46 11.70
C GLU A 4 -13.58 -35.25 10.76
N LEU A 5 -13.86 -35.48 9.47
CA LEU A 5 -13.90 -34.42 8.47
C LEU A 5 -15.10 -33.52 8.76
N LEU A 6 -14.90 -32.19 8.75
CA LEU A 6 -15.98 -31.23 8.98
C LEU A 6 -16.99 -31.18 7.83
N ILE A 7 -16.54 -31.50 6.61
CA ILE A 7 -17.34 -31.52 5.40
C ILE A 7 -16.88 -32.67 4.48
N ASP A 8 -17.81 -33.26 3.73
CA ASP A 8 -17.47 -34.15 2.60
C ASP A 8 -17.00 -33.29 1.42
N THR A 9 -15.70 -33.00 1.40
CA THR A 9 -15.10 -32.10 0.42
C THR A 9 -15.24 -32.58 -1.02
N ASP A 10 -15.22 -33.89 -1.23
CA ASP A 10 -15.32 -34.49 -2.57
C ASP A 10 -16.76 -34.42 -3.08
N ALA A 11 -17.77 -34.66 -2.22
CA ALA A 11 -19.17 -34.45 -2.59
C ALA A 11 -19.48 -32.98 -2.87
N CYS A 12 -18.98 -32.07 -2.02
CA CYS A 12 -19.14 -30.62 -2.20
C CYS A 12 -18.56 -30.12 -3.51
N TYR A 13 -17.31 -30.48 -3.81
CA TYR A 13 -16.64 -30.02 -5.03
C TYR A 13 -17.36 -30.55 -6.27
N ARG A 14 -17.75 -31.84 -6.27
CA ARG A 14 -18.54 -32.45 -7.36
C ARG A 14 -19.87 -31.72 -7.58
N GLN A 15 -20.59 -31.35 -6.53
CA GLN A 15 -21.85 -30.62 -6.68
C GLN A 15 -21.67 -29.25 -7.35
N MET A 16 -20.62 -28.52 -6.98
CA MET A 16 -20.32 -27.22 -7.61
C MET A 16 -19.80 -27.40 -9.03
N GLU A 17 -19.02 -28.44 -9.29
CA GLU A 17 -18.56 -28.83 -10.62
C GLU A 17 -19.75 -29.18 -11.54
N GLU A 18 -20.73 -29.96 -11.07
CA GLU A 18 -21.99 -30.23 -11.79
C GLU A 18 -22.76 -28.95 -12.12
N LYS A 19 -22.86 -28.02 -11.16
CA LYS A 19 -23.48 -26.70 -11.39
C LYS A 19 -22.73 -25.89 -12.45
N ALA A 20 -21.40 -25.92 -12.43
CA ALA A 20 -20.56 -25.26 -13.44
C ALA A 20 -20.70 -25.93 -14.81
N HIS A 21 -20.81 -27.26 -14.87
CA HIS A 21 -21.07 -28.00 -16.10
C HIS A 21 -22.42 -27.64 -16.70
N ALA A 22 -23.50 -27.68 -15.92
CA ALA A 22 -24.83 -27.29 -16.39
C ALA A 22 -24.87 -25.85 -16.93
N TYR A 23 -24.17 -24.94 -16.24
CA TYR A 23 -24.03 -23.56 -16.72
C TYR A 23 -23.26 -23.49 -18.04
N PHE A 24 -22.12 -24.17 -18.12
CA PHE A 24 -21.28 -24.17 -19.31
C PHE A 24 -21.96 -24.85 -20.52
N GLU A 25 -22.72 -25.91 -20.30
CA GLU A 25 -23.54 -26.56 -21.33
C GLU A 25 -24.61 -25.62 -21.86
N THR A 26 -25.31 -24.89 -20.98
CA THR A 26 -26.31 -23.87 -21.36
C THR A 26 -25.67 -22.79 -22.22
N LEU A 27 -24.51 -22.26 -21.82
CA LEU A 27 -23.77 -21.28 -22.63
C LEU A 27 -23.32 -21.87 -23.98
N SER A 28 -22.86 -23.12 -23.99
CA SER A 28 -22.39 -23.79 -25.20
C SER A 28 -23.53 -24.01 -26.18
N GLU A 29 -24.73 -24.34 -25.70
CA GLU A 29 -25.94 -24.45 -26.53
C GLU A 29 -26.32 -23.09 -27.13
N GLN A 30 -26.41 -22.03 -26.31
CA GLN A 30 -26.70 -20.67 -26.80
C GLN A 30 -25.65 -20.19 -27.81
N LEU A 31 -24.38 -20.56 -27.63
CA LEU A 31 -23.30 -20.24 -28.55
C LEU A 31 -23.45 -20.99 -29.89
N ARG A 32 -23.74 -22.30 -29.86
CA ARG A 32 -23.98 -23.11 -31.07
C ARG A 32 -25.17 -22.59 -31.87
N GLU A 33 -26.26 -22.23 -31.20
CA GLU A 33 -27.46 -21.68 -31.83
C GLU A 33 -27.35 -20.20 -32.20
N LYS A 34 -26.30 -19.52 -31.71
CA LYS A 34 -26.06 -18.07 -31.88
C LYS A 34 -27.24 -17.20 -31.44
N THR A 35 -28.03 -17.65 -30.45
CA THR A 35 -29.22 -16.94 -29.94
C THR A 35 -28.87 -15.58 -29.32
N TYR A 36 -27.69 -15.49 -28.69
CA TYR A 36 -27.15 -14.26 -28.10
C TYR A 36 -27.00 -13.11 -29.11
N ILE A 37 -26.77 -13.40 -30.40
CA ILE A 37 -26.53 -12.37 -31.42
C ILE A 37 -27.78 -11.51 -31.61
N ASN A 38 -28.95 -12.12 -31.74
CA ASN A 38 -30.20 -11.40 -31.99
C ASN A 38 -30.62 -10.60 -30.75
N GLN A 39 -30.51 -11.22 -29.57
CA GLN A 39 -30.78 -10.58 -28.28
C GLN A 39 -29.90 -9.32 -28.09
N LEU A 40 -28.59 -9.49 -28.15
CA LEU A 40 -27.65 -8.38 -27.93
C LEU A 40 -27.67 -7.33 -29.05
N THR A 41 -28.01 -7.71 -30.29
CA THR A 41 -28.19 -6.72 -31.36
C THR A 41 -29.30 -5.72 -31.01
N ASN A 42 -30.41 -6.21 -30.46
CA ASN A 42 -31.51 -5.37 -30.00
C ASN A 42 -31.10 -4.51 -28.81
N ASP A 43 -30.43 -5.10 -27.81
CA ASP A 43 -29.94 -4.38 -26.64
C ASP A 43 -28.96 -3.27 -27.02
N ILE A 44 -27.98 -3.56 -27.88
CA ILE A 44 -27.02 -2.56 -28.39
C ILE A 44 -27.75 -1.47 -29.19
N HIS A 45 -28.82 -1.80 -29.90
CA HIS A 45 -29.63 -0.80 -30.62
C HIS A 45 -30.44 0.12 -29.71
N LEU A 46 -30.85 -0.35 -28.54
CA LEU A 46 -31.45 0.51 -27.50
C LEU A 46 -30.36 1.32 -26.80
N TRP A 47 -29.29 0.66 -26.34
CA TRP A 47 -28.14 1.24 -25.67
C TRP A 47 -27.46 2.36 -26.48
N LYS A 48 -27.26 2.17 -27.79
CA LYS A 48 -26.59 3.18 -28.64
C LYS A 48 -27.31 4.52 -28.69
N LYS A 49 -28.63 4.57 -28.43
CA LYS A 49 -29.41 5.82 -28.46
C LYS A 49 -28.90 6.83 -27.43
N ASN A 50 -28.36 6.35 -26.31
CA ASN A 50 -27.86 7.17 -25.21
C ASN A 50 -26.36 7.48 -25.29
N HIS A 51 -25.61 6.84 -26.21
CA HIS A 51 -24.14 6.91 -26.23
C HIS A 51 -23.53 7.26 -27.58
N VAL A 52 -24.33 7.29 -28.66
CA VAL A 52 -23.87 7.69 -30.00
C VAL A 52 -24.65 8.92 -30.45
N HIS A 53 -23.99 10.08 -30.44
CA HIS A 53 -24.57 11.35 -30.88
C HIS A 53 -24.11 11.73 -32.30
N SER A 54 -24.98 12.37 -33.09
CA SER A 54 -24.78 12.63 -34.52
C SER A 54 -23.76 13.74 -34.86
N PHE A 55 -23.24 14.49 -33.88
CA PHE A 55 -22.27 15.58 -34.13
C PHE A 55 -20.80 15.10 -34.06
N PRO A 56 -19.89 15.63 -34.90
CA PRO A 56 -18.52 15.11 -34.97
C PRO A 56 -17.70 15.54 -33.73
N SER A 57 -17.53 14.62 -32.78
CA SER A 57 -16.72 14.74 -31.55
C SER A 57 -15.19 14.73 -31.80
N LEU A 58 -14.72 14.94 -33.03
CA LEU A 58 -13.28 14.85 -33.37
C LEU A 58 -12.40 15.87 -32.62
N PHE A 59 -12.95 17.06 -32.33
CA PHE A 59 -12.28 18.07 -31.49
C PHE A 59 -12.40 17.81 -29.98
N PHE A 60 -13.45 17.11 -29.54
CA PHE A 60 -13.70 16.78 -28.14
C PHE A 60 -12.88 15.58 -27.67
N ASN A 61 -12.71 14.54 -28.50
CA ASN A 61 -11.92 13.35 -28.16
C ASN A 61 -10.43 13.66 -27.96
N ARG A 62 -9.83 14.54 -28.79
CA ARG A 62 -8.44 15.01 -28.59
C ARG A 62 -8.24 15.80 -27.29
N LYS A 63 -9.23 16.62 -26.89
CA LYS A 63 -9.21 17.32 -25.59
C LYS A 63 -9.37 16.32 -24.43
N ARG A 64 -10.30 15.37 -24.54
CA ARG A 64 -10.56 14.30 -23.55
C ARG A 64 -9.32 13.42 -23.31
N GLU A 65 -8.59 13.05 -24.37
CA GLU A 65 -7.30 12.33 -24.28
C GLU A 65 -6.21 13.15 -23.57
N ARG A 66 -6.17 14.46 -23.79
CA ARG A 66 -5.24 15.36 -23.09
C ARG A 66 -5.58 15.49 -21.61
N TYR A 67 -6.87 15.46 -21.26
CA TYR A 67 -7.34 15.56 -19.87
C TYR A 67 -7.26 14.24 -19.11
N SER A 68 -7.45 13.07 -19.74
CA SER A 68 -7.43 11.78 -19.03
C SER A 68 -6.06 11.40 -18.43
N ARG A 69 -4.98 12.09 -18.84
CA ARG A 69 -3.65 11.92 -18.23
C ARG A 69 -3.51 12.66 -16.90
N ASP A 70 -4.38 13.63 -16.64
CA ASP A 70 -4.40 14.42 -15.41
C ASP A 70 -5.77 14.26 -14.73
N TYR A 71 -5.78 13.39 -13.72
CA TYR A 71 -6.95 13.04 -12.92
C TYR A 71 -7.80 14.27 -12.54
N HIS A 72 -7.16 15.32 -12.02
CA HIS A 72 -7.85 16.51 -11.53
C HIS A 72 -8.52 17.26 -12.67
N ARG A 73 -7.81 17.46 -13.79
CA ARG A 73 -8.39 18.14 -14.96
C ARG A 73 -9.56 17.35 -15.54
N TYR A 74 -9.50 16.02 -15.52
CA TYR A 74 -10.60 15.20 -16.01
C TYR A 74 -11.83 15.28 -15.11
N ILE A 75 -11.70 15.19 -13.78
CA ILE A 75 -12.82 15.37 -12.86
C ILE A 75 -13.40 16.79 -12.97
N LYS A 76 -12.54 17.82 -13.05
CA LYS A 76 -12.98 19.22 -13.24
C LYS A 76 -13.75 19.41 -14.54
N TYR A 77 -13.27 18.79 -15.63
CA TYR A 77 -13.98 18.76 -16.91
C TYR A 77 -15.35 18.06 -16.80
N LEU A 78 -15.41 16.88 -16.18
CA LEU A 78 -16.67 16.14 -15.99
C LEU A 78 -17.66 16.94 -15.13
N HIS A 79 -17.18 17.62 -14.10
CA HIS A 79 -18.01 18.48 -13.25
C HIS A 79 -18.55 19.66 -14.05
N HIS A 80 -17.69 20.38 -14.79
CA HIS A 80 -18.08 21.55 -15.58
C HIS A 80 -19.02 21.21 -16.75
N THR A 81 -18.92 19.99 -17.29
CA THR A 81 -19.81 19.50 -18.36
C THR A 81 -21.09 18.81 -17.85
N GLY A 82 -21.31 18.75 -16.54
CA GLY A 82 -22.46 18.09 -15.93
C GLY A 82 -22.44 16.55 -16.04
N LYS A 83 -21.33 15.96 -16.47
CA LYS A 83 -21.20 14.51 -16.71
C LYS A 83 -20.69 13.71 -15.51
N LEU A 84 -20.18 14.39 -14.47
CA LEU A 84 -19.56 13.74 -13.32
C LEU A 84 -20.51 12.79 -12.59
N GLU A 85 -21.76 13.20 -12.39
CA GLU A 85 -22.72 12.38 -11.63
C GLU A 85 -23.02 11.05 -12.32
N ASN A 86 -23.38 11.09 -13.62
CA ASN A 86 -23.61 9.87 -14.39
C ASN A 86 -22.36 8.99 -14.48
N TYR A 87 -21.18 9.60 -14.58
CA TYR A 87 -19.90 8.89 -14.57
C TYR A 87 -19.66 8.14 -13.25
N LEU A 88 -19.93 8.79 -12.11
CA LEU A 88 -19.81 8.16 -10.80
C LEU A 88 -20.90 7.11 -10.57
N TYR A 89 -22.15 7.40 -10.93
CA TYR A 89 -23.28 6.48 -10.80
C TYR A 89 -23.01 5.17 -11.52
N ARG A 90 -22.61 5.21 -12.80
CA ARG A 90 -22.22 4.00 -13.55
C ARG A 90 -21.11 3.21 -12.84
N SER A 91 -20.15 3.91 -12.26
CA SER A 91 -18.99 3.28 -11.63
C SER A 91 -19.34 2.58 -10.32
N ILE A 92 -20.18 3.21 -9.51
CA ILE A 92 -20.65 2.65 -8.24
C ILE A 92 -21.63 1.51 -8.51
N SER A 93 -22.56 1.66 -9.47
CA SER A 93 -23.45 0.56 -9.90
C SER A 93 -22.68 -0.69 -10.30
N TYR A 94 -21.58 -0.54 -11.04
CA TYR A 94 -20.73 -1.66 -11.40
C TYR A 94 -20.07 -2.34 -10.19
N ILE A 95 -19.63 -1.58 -9.20
CA ILE A 95 -19.07 -2.14 -7.95
C ILE A 95 -20.15 -2.91 -7.18
N TYR A 96 -21.36 -2.34 -7.08
CA TYR A 96 -22.51 -3.00 -6.43
C TYR A 96 -22.88 -4.33 -7.09
N MET A 97 -22.86 -4.38 -8.43
CA MET A 97 -23.12 -5.63 -9.15
C MET A 97 -21.96 -6.63 -9.03
N ARG A 98 -20.73 -6.16 -9.27
CA ARG A 98 -19.54 -7.02 -9.38
C ARG A 98 -19.08 -7.57 -8.04
N ASP A 99 -18.97 -6.70 -7.05
CA ASP A 99 -18.35 -7.02 -5.77
C ASP A 99 -19.43 -7.38 -4.75
N LEU A 100 -20.53 -6.63 -4.69
CA LEU A 100 -21.59 -6.84 -3.70
C LEU A 100 -22.72 -7.77 -4.15
N GLY A 101 -22.72 -8.20 -5.42
CA GLY A 101 -23.74 -9.09 -6.00
C GLY A 101 -25.16 -8.53 -5.93
N LYS A 102 -25.34 -7.20 -5.94
CA LYS A 102 -26.64 -6.53 -5.83
C LYS A 102 -27.27 -6.32 -7.21
N ALA A 103 -28.59 -6.55 -7.29
CA ALA A 103 -29.40 -6.19 -8.46
C ALA A 103 -29.76 -4.69 -8.44
N LEU A 104 -29.79 -4.08 -9.64
CA LEU A 104 -30.02 -2.65 -9.82
C LEU A 104 -31.50 -2.26 -9.95
N ASP A 105 -32.40 -3.23 -10.00
CA ASP A 105 -33.85 -3.07 -10.03
C ASP A 105 -34.44 -2.67 -8.66
N SER A 106 -33.76 -3.05 -7.57
CA SER A 106 -34.15 -2.70 -6.20
C SER A 106 -33.98 -1.21 -5.88
N THR A 107 -35.06 -0.58 -5.41
CA THR A 107 -35.05 0.81 -4.92
C THR A 107 -34.06 1.03 -3.78
N LYS A 108 -33.88 0.02 -2.90
CA LYS A 108 -32.90 0.09 -1.80
C LYS A 108 -31.49 0.22 -2.34
N THR A 109 -31.12 -0.64 -3.30
CA THR A 109 -29.81 -0.60 -3.96
C THR A 109 -29.58 0.74 -4.66
N GLN A 110 -30.57 1.23 -5.41
CA GLN A 110 -30.47 2.50 -6.13
C GLN A 110 -30.27 3.70 -5.20
N ASN A 111 -30.99 3.75 -4.07
CA ASN A 111 -30.84 4.81 -3.07
C ASN A 111 -29.44 4.81 -2.46
N ARG A 112 -28.89 3.62 -2.16
CA ARG A 112 -27.53 3.48 -1.63
C ARG A 112 -26.48 3.91 -2.64
N ILE A 113 -26.60 3.48 -3.91
CA ILE A 113 -25.73 3.95 -4.99
C ILE A 113 -25.77 5.47 -5.08
N GLN A 114 -26.94 6.10 -5.09
CA GLN A 114 -27.06 7.56 -5.19
C GLN A 114 -26.43 8.28 -3.97
N LYS A 115 -26.59 7.73 -2.75
CA LYS A 115 -25.94 8.25 -1.55
C LYS A 115 -24.41 8.22 -1.69
N SER A 116 -23.84 7.09 -2.12
CA SER A 116 -22.41 6.96 -2.38
C SER A 116 -21.92 7.90 -3.48
N VAL A 117 -22.71 8.07 -4.56
CA VAL A 117 -22.40 9.02 -5.64
C VAL A 117 -22.33 10.45 -5.11
N ASN A 118 -23.32 10.87 -4.33
CA ASN A 118 -23.37 12.22 -3.78
C ASN A 118 -22.19 12.50 -2.83
N GLN A 119 -21.87 11.56 -1.95
CA GLN A 119 -20.72 11.66 -1.04
C GLN A 119 -19.40 11.78 -1.82
N LEU A 120 -19.18 10.88 -2.77
CA LEU A 120 -17.97 10.88 -3.59
C LEU A 120 -17.87 12.14 -4.46
N LYS A 121 -18.98 12.59 -5.06
CA LYS A 121 -19.06 13.84 -5.85
C LYS A 121 -18.66 15.03 -5.00
N ASN A 122 -19.23 15.18 -3.80
CA ASN A 122 -18.91 16.29 -2.90
C ASN A 122 -17.43 16.27 -2.50
N HIS A 123 -16.88 15.10 -2.18
CA HIS A 123 -15.46 14.97 -1.84
C HIS A 123 -14.54 15.34 -3.01
N LEU A 124 -14.86 14.85 -4.22
CA LEU A 124 -14.10 15.15 -5.44
C LEU A 124 -14.19 16.62 -5.86
N VAL A 125 -15.30 17.30 -5.58
CA VAL A 125 -15.46 18.73 -5.89
C VAL A 125 -14.71 19.59 -4.87
N ASN A 126 -14.77 19.24 -3.58
CA ASN A 126 -14.06 19.97 -2.52
C ASN A 126 -12.54 19.82 -2.64
N SER A 127 -12.05 18.65 -3.05
CA SER A 127 -10.61 18.44 -3.30
C SER A 127 -10.08 19.16 -4.55
N LEU A 128 -10.96 19.68 -5.42
CA LEU A 128 -10.57 20.52 -6.56
C LEU A 128 -10.38 22.00 -6.20
N THR A 129 -10.87 22.41 -5.02
CA THR A 129 -10.79 23.79 -4.50
C THR A 129 -9.69 23.97 -3.46
N GLU A 130 -9.29 22.92 -2.77
CA GLU A 130 -8.19 22.93 -1.80
C GLU A 130 -6.97 22.16 -2.35
N THR A 131 -5.75 22.59 -2.01
CA THR A 131 -4.50 21.85 -2.29
C THR A 131 -4.41 20.50 -1.54
N LYS A 132 -5.44 20.13 -0.77
CA LYS A 132 -5.49 18.94 0.07
C LYS A 132 -6.21 17.78 -0.62
N MET A 133 -5.49 17.09 -1.51
CA MET A 133 -5.84 15.72 -1.85
C MET A 133 -5.07 14.78 -0.92
N GLU A 134 -5.42 14.83 0.37
CA GLU A 134 -4.76 14.05 1.44
C GLU A 134 -5.38 12.65 1.60
N SER A 135 -6.56 12.36 1.03
CA SER A 135 -7.33 11.12 1.31
C SER A 135 -6.70 9.82 0.82
N TYR A 136 -5.77 9.87 -0.15
CA TYR A 136 -5.11 8.69 -0.71
C TYR A 136 -3.69 8.46 -0.17
N ASN A 137 -3.23 9.31 0.76
CA ASN A 137 -1.99 9.12 1.48
C ASN A 137 -2.26 8.58 2.90
N LEU A 138 -1.22 8.08 3.57
CA LEU A 138 -1.33 7.50 4.91
C LEU A 138 -1.98 8.44 5.95
N ALA A 139 -1.78 9.76 5.83
CA ALA A 139 -2.38 10.72 6.76
C ALA A 139 -3.89 10.89 6.55
N GLY A 140 -4.37 10.90 5.30
CA GLY A 140 -5.80 10.91 5.04
C GLY A 140 -6.51 9.66 5.51
N LEU A 141 -5.88 8.49 5.34
CA LEU A 141 -6.41 7.22 5.86
C LEU A 141 -6.41 7.19 7.39
N PHE A 142 -5.36 7.70 8.04
CA PHE A 142 -5.33 7.81 9.49
C PHE A 142 -6.43 8.75 10.02
N ARG A 143 -6.61 9.92 9.42
CA ARG A 143 -7.71 10.85 9.81
C ARG A 143 -9.09 10.27 9.53
N TRP A 144 -9.25 9.54 8.43
CA TRP A 144 -10.49 8.79 8.19
C TRP A 144 -10.72 7.76 9.29
N SER A 145 -9.68 7.03 9.71
CA SER A 145 -9.78 6.07 10.80
C SER A 145 -10.14 6.74 12.13
N GLN A 146 -9.67 7.96 12.37
CA GLN A 146 -10.08 8.77 13.53
C GLN A 146 -11.57 9.12 13.49
N ASN A 147 -12.05 9.58 12.34
CA ASN A 147 -13.46 9.94 12.19
C ASN A 147 -14.40 8.73 12.34
N GLU A 148 -13.93 7.54 11.98
CA GLU A 148 -14.68 6.29 12.06
C GLU A 148 -14.40 5.50 13.36
N GLY A 149 -13.51 5.98 14.23
CA GLY A 149 -13.14 5.33 15.50
C GLY A 149 -12.44 3.97 15.33
N VAL A 150 -11.61 3.81 14.29
CA VAL A 150 -10.86 2.59 13.95
C VAL A 150 -9.36 2.85 13.80
N GLU A 151 -8.83 3.79 14.58
CA GLU A 151 -7.41 4.16 14.55
C GLU A 151 -6.50 2.99 14.91
N SER A 152 -6.89 2.20 15.91
CA SER A 152 -6.15 1.02 16.35
C SER A 152 -6.08 -0.03 15.24
N SER A 153 -7.18 -0.24 14.51
CA SER A 153 -7.25 -1.14 13.35
C SER A 153 -6.37 -0.66 12.21
N PHE A 154 -6.36 0.65 11.93
CA PHE A 154 -5.51 1.25 10.91
C PHE A 154 -4.03 1.08 11.23
N ILE A 155 -3.63 1.37 12.48
CA ILE A 155 -2.24 1.22 12.94
C ILE A 155 -1.83 -0.25 12.86
N TRP A 156 -2.67 -1.15 13.38
CA TRP A 156 -2.46 -2.59 13.30
C TRP A 156 -2.29 -3.06 11.84
N LEU A 157 -3.17 -2.62 10.95
CA LEU A 157 -3.11 -2.98 9.54
C LEU A 157 -1.83 -2.46 8.88
N THR A 158 -1.43 -1.22 9.19
CA THR A 158 -0.21 -0.63 8.62
C THR A 158 1.03 -1.41 9.04
N ASP A 159 1.11 -1.81 10.32
CA ASP A 159 2.18 -2.68 10.83
C ASP A 159 2.17 -4.05 10.14
N LYS A 160 1.00 -4.68 10.00
CA LYS A 160 0.85 -5.98 9.35
C LYS A 160 1.21 -5.94 7.86
N LEU A 161 0.74 -4.94 7.12
CA LEU A 161 1.09 -4.74 5.71
C LEU A 161 2.60 -4.54 5.53
N LYS A 162 3.23 -3.79 6.44
CA LYS A 162 4.69 -3.62 6.46
C LYS A 162 5.39 -4.96 6.66
N THR A 163 5.02 -5.73 7.68
CA THR A 163 5.60 -7.05 7.95
C THR A 163 5.47 -7.99 6.75
N VAL A 164 4.28 -8.08 6.15
CA VAL A 164 4.04 -8.89 4.94
C VAL A 164 4.98 -8.45 3.82
N ARG A 165 5.08 -7.14 3.55
CA ARG A 165 5.96 -6.63 2.49
C ARG A 165 7.42 -7.00 2.72
N ASP A 166 7.90 -6.87 3.95
CA ASP A 166 9.30 -7.07 4.29
C ASP A 166 9.69 -8.56 4.33
N GLN A 167 8.70 -9.47 4.45
CA GLN A 167 8.87 -10.92 4.42
C GLN A 167 8.66 -11.54 3.03
N ILE A 168 8.15 -10.79 2.04
CA ILE A 168 7.99 -11.31 0.68
C ILE A 168 9.37 -11.44 0.00
N PRO A 169 9.76 -12.64 -0.47
CA PRO A 169 11.05 -12.87 -1.13
C PRO A 169 11.13 -12.23 -2.52
N GLU A 170 12.34 -11.99 -3.04
CA GLU A 170 12.58 -11.33 -4.34
C GLU A 170 11.91 -12.03 -5.54
N GLY A 171 11.60 -13.34 -5.41
CA GLY A 171 10.88 -14.12 -6.42
C GLY A 171 9.38 -13.81 -6.53
N LEU A 172 8.81 -13.04 -5.60
CA LEU A 172 7.42 -12.58 -5.62
C LEU A 172 7.35 -11.07 -5.80
N ASN A 173 6.34 -10.61 -6.53
CA ASN A 173 6.10 -9.19 -6.70
C ASN A 173 5.38 -8.62 -5.47
N SER A 174 6.15 -8.10 -4.51
CA SER A 174 5.63 -7.52 -3.27
C SER A 174 4.63 -6.39 -3.49
N ASP A 175 4.80 -5.56 -4.53
CA ASP A 175 3.86 -4.47 -4.86
C ASP A 175 2.52 -5.00 -5.38
N GLU A 176 2.53 -6.08 -6.16
CA GLU A 176 1.31 -6.71 -6.66
C GLU A 176 0.57 -7.42 -5.51
N ALA A 177 1.29 -8.14 -4.66
CA ALA A 177 0.78 -8.75 -3.44
C ALA A 177 0.07 -7.73 -2.54
N GLN A 178 0.73 -6.60 -2.23
CA GLN A 178 0.14 -5.52 -1.42
C GLN A 178 -1.10 -4.91 -2.06
N ARG A 179 -1.11 -4.73 -3.38
CA ARG A 179 -2.26 -4.20 -4.11
C ARG A 179 -3.46 -5.15 -4.09
N LYS A 180 -3.24 -6.46 -4.27
CA LYS A 180 -4.29 -7.48 -4.14
C LYS A 180 -4.82 -7.51 -2.71
N LEU A 181 -3.95 -7.53 -1.71
CA LEU A 181 -4.32 -7.53 -0.29
C LEU A 181 -5.20 -6.32 0.09
N ILE A 182 -4.76 -5.10 -0.24
CA ILE A 182 -5.54 -3.87 0.01
C ILE A 182 -6.90 -3.91 -0.71
N LYS A 183 -6.93 -4.40 -1.96
CA LYS A 183 -8.18 -4.52 -2.71
C LYS A 183 -9.18 -5.46 -2.01
N ILE A 184 -8.72 -6.59 -1.46
CA ILE A 184 -9.58 -7.52 -0.72
C ILE A 184 -10.07 -6.89 0.59
N ILE A 185 -9.19 -6.21 1.33
CA ILE A 185 -9.58 -5.47 2.55
C ILE A 185 -10.70 -4.47 2.25
N VAL A 186 -10.52 -3.65 1.21
CA VAL A 186 -11.54 -2.68 0.79
C VAL A 186 -12.84 -3.39 0.39
N GLY A 187 -12.76 -4.49 -0.36
CA GLY A 187 -13.94 -5.28 -0.74
C GLY A 187 -14.74 -5.77 0.47
N VAL A 188 -14.06 -6.33 1.47
CA VAL A 188 -14.69 -6.83 2.71
C VAL A 188 -15.31 -5.69 3.52
N VAL A 189 -14.59 -4.57 3.66
CA VAL A 189 -15.13 -3.35 4.30
C VAL A 189 -16.37 -2.83 3.57
N MET A 190 -16.39 -2.87 2.23
CA MET A 190 -17.56 -2.47 1.44
C MET A 190 -18.76 -3.39 1.68
N HIS A 191 -18.57 -4.69 1.80
CA HIS A 191 -19.65 -5.62 2.17
C HIS A 191 -20.22 -5.28 3.55
N VAL A 192 -19.36 -5.04 4.54
CA VAL A 192 -19.82 -4.70 5.90
C VAL A 192 -20.57 -3.36 5.92
N LEU A 193 -20.06 -2.34 5.25
CA LEU A 193 -20.74 -1.04 5.11
C LEU A 193 -22.10 -1.17 4.41
N GLU A 194 -22.20 -2.03 3.40
CA GLU A 194 -23.48 -2.29 2.73
C GLU A 194 -24.47 -3.02 3.65
N GLU A 195 -24.02 -3.91 4.52
CA GLU A 195 -24.89 -4.61 5.48
C GLU A 195 -25.14 -3.80 6.78
N MET A 196 -24.70 -2.54 6.86
CA MET A 196 -25.03 -1.64 7.97
C MET A 196 -26.37 -0.93 7.73
N ASP A 197 -27.11 -0.72 8.82
CA ASP A 197 -28.26 0.17 8.84
C ASP A 197 -27.80 1.64 8.80
N ASP A 198 -28.62 2.51 8.21
CA ASP A 198 -28.38 3.96 8.20
C ASP A 198 -28.49 4.56 9.61
N GLU A 199 -29.17 3.89 10.56
CA GLU A 199 -29.34 4.32 11.96
C GLU A 199 -28.33 3.69 12.95
N ILE A 200 -27.30 2.99 12.47
CA ILE A 200 -26.30 2.34 13.33
C ILE A 200 -25.58 3.34 14.25
N SER A 201 -25.37 2.97 15.51
CA SER A 201 -24.63 3.81 16.45
C SER A 201 -23.17 3.96 16.01
N PRO A 202 -22.51 5.12 16.25
CA PRO A 202 -21.09 5.29 15.90
C PRO A 202 -20.18 4.24 16.52
N LYS A 203 -20.51 3.78 17.74
CA LYS A 203 -19.74 2.75 18.45
C LYS A 203 -19.86 1.39 17.75
N ASP A 204 -21.07 0.97 17.40
CA ASP A 204 -21.28 -0.31 16.71
C ASP A 204 -20.72 -0.28 15.29
N LYS A 205 -20.77 0.89 14.63
CA LYS A 205 -20.13 1.11 13.33
C LYS A 205 -18.62 0.90 13.41
N SER A 206 -17.96 1.50 14.41
CA SER A 206 -16.53 1.34 14.67
C SER A 206 -16.15 -0.14 14.90
N VAL A 207 -16.89 -0.85 15.75
CA VAL A 207 -16.64 -2.29 16.03
C VAL A 207 -16.73 -3.12 14.74
N ARG A 208 -17.80 -2.96 13.97
CA ARG A 208 -17.97 -3.71 12.71
C ARG A 208 -16.90 -3.35 11.67
N LEU A 209 -16.43 -2.11 11.65
CA LEU A 209 -15.35 -1.70 10.76
C LEU A 209 -13.98 -2.26 11.18
N ASP A 210 -13.67 -2.33 12.49
CA ASP A 210 -12.47 -3.01 12.99
C ASP A 210 -12.45 -4.48 12.57
N GLU A 211 -13.56 -5.19 12.80
CA GLU A 211 -13.74 -6.58 12.37
C GLU A 211 -13.57 -6.73 10.86
N ALA A 212 -14.20 -5.86 10.06
CA ALA A 212 -14.10 -5.90 8.60
C ALA A 212 -12.68 -5.71 8.09
N ILE A 213 -11.91 -4.79 8.69
CA ILE A 213 -10.51 -4.54 8.32
C ILE A 213 -9.66 -5.79 8.60
N ARG A 214 -9.84 -6.41 9.78
CA ARG A 214 -9.08 -7.59 10.19
C ARG A 214 -9.47 -8.83 9.38
N LEU A 215 -10.76 -9.08 9.19
CA LEU A 215 -11.27 -10.15 8.33
C LEU A 215 -10.78 -9.97 6.89
N GLY A 216 -10.79 -8.73 6.39
CA GLY A 216 -10.28 -8.40 5.07
C GLY A 216 -8.79 -8.67 4.91
N TYR A 217 -7.99 -8.37 5.94
CA TYR A 217 -6.58 -8.70 5.97
C TYR A 217 -6.38 -10.23 5.99
N SER A 218 -7.04 -10.93 6.92
CA SER A 218 -6.96 -12.38 7.09
C SER A 218 -7.31 -13.13 5.81
N TYR A 219 -8.41 -12.76 5.16
CA TYR A 219 -8.80 -13.35 3.88
C TYR A 219 -7.83 -12.97 2.76
N GLY A 220 -7.42 -11.70 2.72
CA GLY A 220 -6.55 -11.19 1.66
C GLY A 220 -5.17 -11.84 1.63
N LEU A 221 -4.66 -12.36 2.76
CA LEU A 221 -3.39 -13.09 2.84
C LEU A 221 -3.34 -14.35 1.96
N THR A 222 -4.51 -14.91 1.61
CA THR A 222 -4.60 -16.06 0.70
C THR A 222 -4.03 -15.76 -0.69
N TYR A 223 -4.02 -14.51 -1.14
CA TYR A 223 -3.43 -14.16 -2.42
C TYR A 223 -1.89 -14.23 -2.41
N PRO A 224 -1.16 -13.44 -1.60
CA PRO A 224 0.29 -13.47 -1.62
C PRO A 224 0.88 -14.79 -1.11
N PHE A 225 0.25 -15.45 -0.14
CA PHE A 225 0.84 -16.60 0.55
C PHE A 225 0.27 -17.95 0.15
N ILE A 226 -0.88 -18.01 -0.53
CA ILE A 226 -1.37 -19.27 -1.10
C ILE A 226 -1.28 -19.21 -2.62
N ASP A 227 -2.00 -18.28 -3.25
CA ASP A 227 -2.13 -18.24 -4.70
C ASP A 227 -0.80 -17.91 -5.42
N ASP A 228 -0.25 -16.72 -5.16
CA ASP A 228 0.98 -16.24 -5.81
C ASP A 228 2.18 -17.13 -5.42
N LEU A 229 2.24 -17.60 -4.17
CA LEU A 229 3.33 -18.46 -3.69
C LEU A 229 3.33 -19.83 -4.41
N LEU A 230 2.17 -20.49 -4.53
CA LEU A 230 2.06 -21.76 -5.24
C LEU A 230 2.30 -21.62 -6.75
N ASP A 231 2.09 -20.42 -7.33
CA ASP A 231 2.28 -20.14 -8.77
C ASP A 231 3.74 -19.80 -9.08
N SER A 232 4.45 -19.29 -8.08
CA SER A 232 5.86 -18.96 -8.19
C SER A 232 6.75 -20.21 -8.28
N ASN A 233 8.03 -20.00 -8.63
CA ASN A 233 9.06 -21.03 -8.59
C ASN A 233 9.86 -21.04 -7.27
N ILE A 234 9.35 -20.40 -6.21
CA ILE A 234 10.06 -20.31 -4.92
C ILE A 234 10.07 -21.64 -4.20
N LEU A 235 8.92 -22.32 -4.15
CA LEU A 235 8.81 -23.63 -3.54
C LEU A 235 9.21 -24.71 -4.55
N SER A 236 10.05 -25.63 -4.12
CA SER A 236 10.33 -26.85 -4.87
C SER A 236 9.05 -27.68 -5.08
N PRO A 237 9.00 -28.59 -6.07
CA PRO A 237 7.82 -29.43 -6.29
C PRO A 237 7.36 -30.19 -5.04
N ASN A 238 8.31 -30.70 -4.24
CA ASN A 238 8.01 -31.39 -2.98
C ASN A 238 7.46 -30.43 -1.91
N GLU A 239 8.02 -29.22 -1.79
CA GLU A 239 7.50 -28.19 -0.89
C GLU A 239 6.09 -27.75 -1.30
N LYS A 240 5.80 -27.59 -2.59
CA LYS A 240 4.45 -27.28 -3.08
C LYS A 240 3.44 -28.35 -2.66
N ILE A 241 3.78 -29.64 -2.81
CA ILE A 241 2.91 -30.75 -2.39
C ILE A 241 2.65 -30.69 -0.87
N ARG A 242 3.71 -30.52 -0.07
CA ARG A 242 3.59 -30.40 1.39
C ARG A 242 2.72 -29.22 1.79
N TYR A 243 2.96 -28.04 1.20
CA TYR A 243 2.23 -26.82 1.47
C TYR A 243 0.74 -26.93 1.09
N THR A 244 0.47 -27.51 -0.08
CA THR A 244 -0.90 -27.80 -0.57
C THR A 244 -1.64 -28.71 0.42
N ASN A 245 -0.99 -29.76 0.93
CA ASN A 245 -1.60 -30.67 1.90
C ASN A 245 -1.90 -29.99 3.25
N LEU A 246 -1.07 -29.06 3.71
CA LEU A 246 -1.34 -28.28 4.93
C LEU A 246 -2.62 -27.45 4.78
N ILE A 247 -2.75 -26.72 3.67
CA ILE A 247 -3.94 -25.90 3.39
C ILE A 247 -5.17 -26.79 3.26
N ARG A 248 -5.07 -27.88 2.49
CA ARG A 248 -6.17 -28.85 2.31
C ARG A 248 -6.63 -29.42 3.65
N SER A 249 -5.71 -29.82 4.51
CA SER A 249 -6.01 -30.33 5.85
C SER A 249 -6.70 -29.28 6.74
N ALA A 250 -6.26 -28.02 6.67
CA ALA A 250 -6.91 -26.94 7.43
C ALA A 250 -8.35 -26.71 6.98
N LEU A 251 -8.62 -26.75 5.67
CA LEU A 251 -9.97 -26.60 5.12
C LEU A 251 -10.87 -27.81 5.36
N THR A 252 -10.33 -29.03 5.43
CA THR A 252 -11.14 -30.25 5.63
C THR A 252 -11.41 -30.56 7.10
N THR A 253 -10.47 -30.23 7.99
CA THR A 253 -10.56 -30.54 9.43
C THR A 253 -10.93 -29.33 10.29
N GLY A 254 -10.82 -28.11 9.74
CA GLY A 254 -11.02 -26.86 10.47
C GLY A 254 -9.98 -26.59 11.55
N VAL A 255 -8.85 -27.30 11.49
CA VAL A 255 -7.72 -27.16 12.40
C VAL A 255 -6.47 -26.96 11.56
N VAL A 256 -5.72 -25.89 11.84
CA VAL A 256 -4.45 -25.64 11.15
C VAL A 256 -3.41 -26.62 11.66
N PRO A 257 -2.89 -27.56 10.82
CA PRO A 257 -1.89 -28.52 11.27
C PRO A 257 -0.63 -27.81 11.77
N ASP A 258 0.11 -28.46 12.67
CA ASP A 258 1.44 -28.02 13.02
C ASP A 258 2.40 -28.14 11.84
N LEU A 259 3.33 -27.18 11.76
CA LEU A 259 4.36 -27.23 10.74
C LEU A 259 5.37 -28.31 11.15
N ASP A 260 5.36 -29.43 10.42
CA ASP A 260 6.39 -30.46 10.52
C ASP A 260 7.80 -29.85 10.30
N ASP A 261 8.86 -30.64 10.52
CA ASP A 261 10.25 -30.22 10.23
C ASP A 261 10.39 -29.76 8.76
N TRP A 262 10.25 -28.45 8.54
CA TRP A 262 10.50 -27.79 7.27
C TRP A 262 12.00 -27.53 7.18
N SER A 263 12.63 -28.10 6.16
CA SER A 263 14.06 -27.98 5.89
C SER A 263 14.27 -27.35 4.52
N GLY A 264 15.41 -26.68 4.33
CA GLY A 264 15.75 -25.97 3.09
C GLY A 264 15.85 -24.45 3.27
N GLU A 265 16.14 -23.76 2.18
CA GLU A 265 16.39 -22.32 2.15
C GLU A 265 15.15 -21.48 2.49
N ASN A 266 13.94 -22.03 2.29
CA ASN A 266 12.67 -21.34 2.54
C ASN A 266 12.13 -21.50 3.97
N LYS A 267 12.88 -22.14 4.90
CA LYS A 267 12.38 -22.51 6.24
C LYS A 267 11.81 -21.31 7.02
N GLU A 268 12.59 -20.24 7.17
CA GLU A 268 12.18 -19.07 7.96
C GLU A 268 10.95 -18.37 7.35
N PHE A 269 10.93 -18.24 6.03
CA PHE A 269 9.80 -17.68 5.29
C PHE A 269 8.52 -18.52 5.47
N ILE A 270 8.60 -19.84 5.32
CA ILE A 270 7.45 -20.73 5.51
C ILE A 270 6.97 -20.73 6.96
N GLN A 271 7.87 -20.66 7.95
CA GLN A 271 7.49 -20.51 9.35
C GLN A 271 6.70 -19.23 9.61
N PHE A 272 7.15 -18.10 9.04
CA PHE A 272 6.42 -16.84 9.10
C PHE A 272 5.04 -16.95 8.43
N VAL A 273 5.00 -17.45 7.20
CA VAL A 273 3.75 -17.60 6.42
C VAL A 273 2.76 -18.52 7.15
N HIS A 274 3.22 -19.65 7.68
CA HIS A 274 2.38 -20.59 8.41
C HIS A 274 1.79 -19.97 9.67
N ALA A 275 2.60 -19.25 10.46
CA ALA A 275 2.11 -18.54 11.65
C ALA A 275 1.08 -17.45 11.30
N GLU A 276 1.36 -16.65 10.27
CA GLU A 276 0.47 -15.56 9.87
C GLU A 276 -0.85 -16.07 9.29
N LEU A 277 -0.82 -17.14 8.49
CA LEU A 277 -2.04 -17.79 7.98
C LEU A 277 -2.80 -18.53 9.08
N ARG A 278 -2.12 -19.10 10.08
CA ARG A 278 -2.76 -19.71 11.25
C ARG A 278 -3.56 -18.68 12.03
N ASP A 279 -2.95 -17.54 12.36
CA ASP A 279 -3.61 -16.44 13.05
C ASP A 279 -4.80 -15.90 12.24
N ALA A 280 -4.63 -15.75 10.93
CA ALA A 280 -5.69 -15.31 10.02
C ALA A 280 -6.88 -16.29 10.00
N PHE A 281 -6.60 -17.58 9.92
CA PHE A 281 -7.62 -18.63 9.88
C PHE A 281 -8.39 -18.73 11.19
N GLU A 282 -7.71 -18.72 12.34
CA GLU A 282 -8.37 -18.73 13.66
C GLU A 282 -9.17 -17.44 13.89
N TYR A 283 -8.69 -16.29 13.40
CA TYR A 283 -9.44 -15.05 13.45
C TYR A 283 -10.74 -15.15 12.63
N ILE A 284 -10.70 -15.64 11.39
CA ILE A 284 -11.92 -15.85 10.59
C ILE A 284 -12.87 -16.82 11.30
N LYS A 285 -12.36 -17.96 11.78
CA LYS A 285 -13.13 -19.01 12.46
C LYS A 285 -13.84 -18.50 13.70
N SER A 286 -13.19 -17.67 14.51
CA SER A 286 -13.79 -17.07 15.72
C SER A 286 -14.92 -16.07 15.44
N HIS A 287 -15.04 -15.57 14.20
CA HIS A 287 -16.10 -14.64 13.77
C HIS A 287 -17.17 -15.33 12.90
N GLN A 288 -17.08 -16.64 12.71
CA GLN A 288 -18.10 -17.43 12.02
C GLN A 288 -19.33 -17.67 12.90
N ARG A 289 -20.52 -17.66 12.30
CA ARG A 289 -21.74 -18.18 12.90
C ARG A 289 -21.97 -19.64 12.50
N LEU A 290 -22.77 -20.36 13.28
CA LEU A 290 -23.07 -21.78 13.01
C LEU A 290 -23.68 -21.97 11.61
N GLU A 291 -24.51 -21.02 11.16
CA GLU A 291 -25.19 -21.07 9.88
C GLU A 291 -24.28 -20.79 8.68
N THR A 292 -23.17 -20.06 8.87
CA THR A 292 -22.25 -19.68 7.78
C THR A 292 -20.97 -20.50 7.74
N THR A 293 -20.69 -21.25 8.81
CA THR A 293 -19.46 -22.05 8.95
C THR A 293 -19.33 -23.07 7.82
N GLU A 294 -20.37 -23.86 7.56
CA GLU A 294 -20.34 -24.87 6.50
C GLU A 294 -20.12 -24.24 5.12
N VAL A 295 -20.81 -23.13 4.84
CA VAL A 295 -20.67 -22.38 3.58
C VAL A 295 -19.24 -21.85 3.41
N PHE A 296 -18.64 -21.31 4.48
CA PHE A 296 -17.26 -20.82 4.44
C PHE A 296 -16.26 -21.91 4.07
N TYR A 297 -16.33 -23.08 4.72
CA TYR A 297 -15.43 -24.20 4.43
C TYR A 297 -15.65 -24.74 3.02
N LYS A 298 -16.92 -24.89 2.62
CA LYS A 298 -17.35 -25.32 1.29
C LYS A 298 -16.75 -24.43 0.19
N ASP A 299 -17.02 -23.13 0.27
CA ASP A 299 -16.59 -22.17 -0.77
C ASP A 299 -15.07 -21.97 -0.77
N SER A 300 -14.43 -22.00 0.41
CA SER A 300 -12.97 -21.93 0.52
C SER A 300 -12.28 -23.15 -0.09
N TYR A 301 -12.82 -24.35 0.13
CA TYR A 301 -12.31 -25.58 -0.49
C TYR A 301 -12.49 -25.55 -2.01
N VAL A 302 -13.67 -25.16 -2.50
CA VAL A 302 -13.94 -25.02 -3.94
C VAL A 302 -13.00 -24.02 -4.58
N PHE A 303 -12.76 -22.87 -3.96
CA PHE A 303 -11.81 -21.88 -4.44
C PHE A 303 -10.39 -22.45 -4.53
N PHE A 304 -9.89 -23.05 -3.46
CA PHE A 304 -8.54 -23.63 -3.42
C PHE A 304 -8.36 -24.76 -4.44
N GLN A 305 -9.29 -25.71 -4.48
CA GLN A 305 -9.22 -26.87 -5.37
C GLN A 305 -9.31 -26.46 -6.85
N SER A 306 -10.18 -25.49 -7.19
CA SER A 306 -10.28 -25.00 -8.56
C SER A 306 -9.04 -24.23 -9.03
N GLN A 307 -8.35 -23.52 -8.13
CA GLN A 307 -7.04 -22.92 -8.41
C GLN A 307 -5.97 -23.99 -8.68
N GLU A 308 -5.96 -25.08 -7.92
CA GLU A 308 -5.02 -26.19 -8.12
C GLU A 308 -5.23 -26.88 -9.47
N VAL A 309 -6.48 -27.18 -9.82
CA VAL A 309 -6.83 -27.76 -11.13
C VAL A 309 -6.42 -26.81 -12.27
N ASP A 310 -6.64 -25.51 -12.12
CA ASP A 310 -6.27 -24.51 -13.12
C ASP A 310 -4.74 -24.37 -13.29
N ARG A 311 -4.00 -24.39 -12.18
CA ARG A 311 -2.53 -24.28 -12.15
C ARG A 311 -1.82 -25.45 -12.81
N ASN A 312 -2.42 -26.64 -12.77
CA ASN A 312 -1.86 -27.86 -13.36
C ASN A 312 -2.02 -27.92 -14.89
N LYS A 313 -2.69 -26.95 -15.51
CA LYS A 313 -2.80 -26.84 -16.97
C LYS A 313 -1.43 -26.57 -17.58
N SER A 314 -1.16 -27.23 -18.70
CA SER A 314 0.06 -27.02 -19.47
C SER A 314 -0.27 -26.57 -20.88
N MET A 315 0.40 -25.51 -21.33
CA MET A 315 0.26 -25.00 -22.69
C MET A 315 0.76 -26.01 -23.73
N GLU A 316 1.53 -27.03 -23.34
CA GLU A 316 1.99 -28.12 -24.22
C GLU A 316 0.96 -29.27 -24.37
N ASN A 317 -0.05 -29.33 -23.50
CA ASN A 317 -1.12 -30.32 -23.64
C ASN A 317 -2.10 -29.91 -24.74
N GLN A 318 -1.92 -30.44 -25.95
CA GLN A 318 -2.79 -30.17 -27.10
C GLN A 318 -4.19 -30.80 -27.01
N LYS A 319 -4.45 -31.61 -25.97
CA LYS A 319 -5.66 -32.42 -25.82
C LYS A 319 -6.65 -31.87 -24.80
N LEU A 320 -6.40 -30.70 -24.20
CA LEU A 320 -7.36 -30.12 -23.24
C LEU A 320 -8.74 -29.97 -23.89
N THR A 321 -9.78 -30.39 -23.16
CA THR A 321 -11.18 -30.19 -23.55
C THR A 321 -11.65 -28.78 -23.19
N ASN A 322 -12.78 -28.36 -23.73
CA ASN A 322 -13.36 -27.06 -23.35
C ASN A 322 -13.72 -27.04 -21.86
N GLU A 323 -14.23 -28.14 -21.32
CA GLU A 323 -14.59 -28.27 -19.91
C GLU A 323 -13.36 -28.11 -19.01
N GLU A 324 -12.24 -28.77 -19.34
CA GLU A 324 -10.99 -28.62 -18.59
C GLU A 324 -10.49 -27.16 -18.61
N ILE A 325 -10.74 -26.43 -19.70
CA ILE A 325 -10.37 -25.01 -19.83
C ILE A 325 -11.29 -24.12 -18.99
N TYR A 326 -12.62 -24.28 -19.10
CA TYR A 326 -13.59 -23.32 -18.58
C TYR A 326 -14.16 -23.64 -17.18
N ILE A 327 -14.32 -24.91 -16.80
CA ILE A 327 -14.95 -25.28 -15.52
C ILE A 327 -14.13 -24.79 -14.31
N PRO A 328 -12.81 -25.01 -14.22
CA PRO A 328 -12.01 -24.48 -13.12
C PRO A 328 -12.04 -22.95 -13.04
N VAL A 329 -12.14 -22.30 -14.20
CA VAL A 329 -12.20 -20.83 -14.34
C VAL A 329 -13.54 -20.28 -13.80
N ILE A 330 -14.65 -20.96 -14.10
CA ILE A 330 -15.98 -20.64 -13.53
C ILE A 330 -15.93 -20.78 -12.01
N LEU A 331 -15.46 -21.92 -11.50
CA LEU A 331 -15.43 -22.22 -10.07
C LEU A 331 -14.56 -21.24 -9.29
N LYS A 332 -13.31 -21.01 -9.71
CA LYS A 332 -12.38 -20.13 -8.98
C LYS A 332 -12.87 -18.68 -8.95
N SER A 333 -13.43 -18.20 -10.07
CA SER A 333 -13.92 -16.83 -10.18
C SER A 333 -15.21 -16.62 -9.36
N ALA A 334 -16.11 -17.60 -9.31
CA ALA A 334 -17.29 -17.55 -8.47
C ALA A 334 -16.95 -17.62 -6.97
N ALA A 335 -16.19 -18.65 -6.57
CA ALA A 335 -15.92 -18.94 -5.16
C ALA A 335 -15.17 -17.81 -4.45
N SER A 336 -14.19 -17.16 -5.12
CA SER A 336 -13.48 -16.00 -4.58
C SER A 336 -14.39 -14.83 -4.16
N ARG A 337 -15.60 -14.73 -4.71
CA ARG A 337 -16.57 -13.68 -4.39
C ARG A 337 -17.60 -14.14 -3.37
N LEU A 338 -17.97 -15.42 -3.40
CA LEU A 338 -18.95 -16.00 -2.47
C LEU A 338 -18.42 -16.04 -1.03
N ILE A 339 -17.12 -16.37 -0.86
CA ILE A 339 -16.46 -16.48 0.45
C ILE A 339 -16.61 -15.21 1.31
N VAL A 340 -16.63 -14.02 0.70
CA VAL A 340 -16.63 -12.76 1.47
C VAL A 340 -17.86 -12.65 2.38
N ARG A 341 -19.05 -13.06 1.91
CA ARG A 341 -20.27 -13.00 2.72
C ARG A 341 -20.25 -13.99 3.89
N SER A 342 -19.72 -15.19 3.69
CA SER A 342 -19.59 -16.16 4.77
C SER A 342 -18.56 -15.71 5.81
N ILE A 343 -17.45 -15.09 5.37
CA ILE A 343 -16.43 -14.52 6.28
C ILE A 343 -17.03 -13.47 7.22
N ILE A 344 -17.87 -12.56 6.71
CA ILE A 344 -18.48 -11.51 7.53
C ILE A 344 -19.79 -11.93 8.21
N SER A 345 -20.16 -13.22 8.12
CA SER A 345 -21.42 -13.75 8.63
C SER A 345 -22.65 -12.93 8.19
N ALA A 346 -22.67 -12.53 6.90
CA ALA A 346 -23.71 -11.69 6.35
C ALA A 346 -25.08 -12.39 6.38
N PRO A 347 -26.19 -11.63 6.52
CA PRO A 347 -27.53 -12.20 6.41
C PRO A 347 -27.77 -12.79 5.00
N GLU A 348 -28.77 -13.65 4.87
CA GLU A 348 -29.14 -14.20 3.56
C GLU A 348 -29.60 -13.08 2.60
N ASP A 349 -29.17 -13.15 1.35
CA ASP A 349 -29.54 -12.21 0.28
C ASP A 349 -30.06 -13.03 -0.90
N GLU A 350 -31.37 -12.94 -1.14
CA GLU A 350 -32.04 -13.72 -2.17
C GLU A 350 -31.43 -13.44 -3.56
N GLY A 351 -30.95 -14.50 -4.19
CA GLY A 351 -30.32 -14.45 -5.50
C GLY A 351 -28.86 -13.94 -5.51
N PHE A 352 -28.26 -13.56 -4.36
CA PHE A 352 -26.84 -13.17 -4.32
C PHE A 352 -25.93 -14.28 -4.85
N GLU A 353 -26.14 -15.52 -4.40
CA GLU A 353 -25.31 -16.65 -4.80
C GLU A 353 -25.37 -16.86 -6.32
N SER A 354 -26.59 -16.85 -6.87
CA SER A 354 -26.83 -16.99 -8.32
C SER A 354 -26.17 -15.87 -9.11
N ARG A 355 -26.44 -14.60 -8.75
CA ARG A 355 -25.87 -13.43 -9.42
C ARG A 355 -24.34 -13.46 -9.37
N THR A 356 -23.76 -13.78 -8.22
CA THR A 356 -22.31 -13.80 -8.02
C THR A 356 -21.63 -14.95 -8.77
N PHE A 357 -22.24 -16.14 -8.76
CA PHE A 357 -21.72 -17.32 -9.44
C PHE A 357 -21.62 -17.08 -10.95
N TYR A 358 -22.71 -16.65 -11.59
CA TYR A 358 -22.72 -16.43 -13.05
C TYR A 358 -21.91 -15.20 -13.47
N TYR A 359 -21.77 -14.19 -12.61
CA TYR A 359 -20.97 -12.99 -12.90
C TYR A 359 -19.45 -13.25 -12.87
N GLY A 360 -19.00 -14.34 -12.23
CA GLY A 360 -17.59 -14.70 -12.13
C GLY A 360 -16.91 -14.83 -13.49
N LEU A 361 -17.49 -15.64 -14.39
CA LEU A 361 -16.94 -15.92 -15.72
C LEU A 361 -16.88 -14.66 -16.61
N TYR A 362 -17.87 -13.77 -16.49
CA TYR A 362 -17.89 -12.49 -17.23
C TYR A 362 -16.65 -11.64 -16.94
N ASN A 363 -16.28 -11.49 -15.66
CA ASN A 363 -15.08 -10.72 -15.32
C ASN A 363 -13.81 -11.44 -15.75
N GLN A 364 -13.76 -12.76 -15.54
CA GLN A 364 -12.57 -13.54 -15.84
C GLN A 364 -12.23 -13.50 -17.34
N LEU A 365 -13.21 -13.69 -18.23
CA LEU A 365 -13.00 -13.55 -19.67
C LEU A 365 -12.63 -12.11 -20.08
N ALA A 366 -13.15 -11.09 -19.39
CA ALA A 366 -12.78 -9.71 -19.67
C ALA A 366 -11.33 -9.39 -19.25
N ASP A 367 -10.89 -9.94 -18.11
CA ASP A 367 -9.53 -9.79 -17.60
C ASP A 367 -8.54 -10.59 -18.46
N ASP A 368 -8.84 -11.86 -18.77
CA ASP A 368 -8.03 -12.71 -19.67
C ASP A 368 -7.87 -12.07 -21.05
N PHE A 369 -8.92 -11.44 -21.59
CA PHE A 369 -8.80 -10.69 -22.85
C PHE A 369 -7.90 -9.46 -22.70
N ALA A 370 -7.98 -8.74 -21.59
CA ALA A 370 -7.18 -7.53 -21.37
C ALA A 370 -5.67 -7.82 -21.23
N ASP A 371 -5.35 -8.96 -20.63
CA ASP A 371 -4.00 -9.36 -20.22
C ASP A 371 -3.44 -10.53 -21.07
N MET A 372 -4.19 -10.99 -22.07
CA MET A 372 -3.86 -12.05 -23.03
C MET A 372 -2.38 -12.11 -23.50
N PHE A 373 -1.80 -10.98 -23.91
CA PHE A 373 -0.41 -10.94 -24.39
C PHE A 373 0.64 -10.92 -23.27
N GLU A 374 0.25 -10.57 -22.06
CA GLU A 374 1.08 -10.68 -20.86
C GLU A 374 1.05 -12.13 -20.38
N ASP A 375 -0.12 -12.76 -20.34
CA ASP A 375 -0.32 -14.19 -20.02
C ASP A 375 0.41 -15.13 -21.01
N GLU A 376 0.39 -14.79 -22.30
CA GLU A 376 1.12 -15.54 -23.33
C GLU A 376 2.63 -15.55 -23.05
N LYS A 377 3.19 -14.45 -22.52
CA LYS A 377 4.63 -14.37 -22.19
C LYS A 377 5.00 -15.16 -20.95
N THR A 378 4.09 -15.28 -19.98
CA THR A 378 4.30 -16.07 -18.77
C THR A 378 3.97 -17.55 -18.97
N GLY A 379 3.40 -17.92 -20.13
CA GLY A 379 3.00 -19.29 -20.44
C GLY A 379 1.70 -19.71 -19.75
N SER A 380 0.93 -18.76 -19.22
CA SER A 380 -0.32 -19.03 -18.50
C SER A 380 -1.38 -19.58 -19.45
N VAL A 381 -2.04 -20.66 -19.05
CA VAL A 381 -3.12 -21.28 -19.83
C VAL A 381 -4.46 -20.64 -19.48
N THR A 382 -4.88 -19.68 -20.29
CA THR A 382 -6.20 -19.02 -20.21
C THR A 382 -7.05 -19.44 -21.42
N PRO A 383 -8.38 -19.26 -21.38
CA PRO A 383 -9.24 -19.48 -22.53
C PRO A 383 -8.73 -18.81 -23.82
N TYR A 384 -8.22 -17.57 -23.71
CA TYR A 384 -7.69 -16.82 -24.85
C TYR A 384 -6.34 -17.33 -25.32
N THR A 385 -5.37 -17.55 -24.43
CA THR A 385 -4.03 -17.99 -24.84
C THR A 385 -4.06 -19.40 -25.44
N TYR A 386 -4.87 -20.30 -24.87
CA TYR A 386 -5.04 -21.65 -25.40
C TYR A 386 -5.73 -21.66 -26.76
N TYR A 387 -6.83 -20.91 -26.91
CA TYR A 387 -7.52 -20.79 -28.20
C TYR A 387 -6.58 -20.24 -29.28
N LEU A 388 -5.85 -19.16 -29.02
CA LEU A 388 -4.93 -18.56 -29.99
C LEU A 388 -3.78 -19.49 -30.40
N LYS A 389 -3.32 -20.37 -29.50
CA LYS A 389 -2.28 -21.37 -29.83
C LYS A 389 -2.82 -22.46 -30.76
N TYR A 390 -4.07 -22.89 -30.59
CA TYR A 390 -4.59 -24.13 -31.21
C TYR A 390 -5.77 -23.98 -32.18
N TYR A 391 -6.37 -22.79 -32.36
CA TYR A 391 -7.57 -22.60 -33.19
C TYR A 391 -7.41 -23.06 -34.66
N ARG A 392 -6.19 -23.09 -35.20
CA ARG A 392 -5.93 -23.55 -36.58
C ARG A 392 -5.93 -25.08 -36.71
N THR A 393 -5.65 -25.80 -35.63
CA THR A 393 -5.52 -27.27 -35.63
C THR A 393 -6.67 -27.96 -34.92
N ARG A 394 -7.40 -27.25 -34.04
CA ARG A 394 -8.53 -27.75 -33.26
C ARG A 394 -9.79 -26.95 -33.57
N GLY A 395 -10.67 -27.50 -34.40
CA GLY A 395 -11.95 -26.88 -34.78
C GLY A 395 -13.07 -27.04 -33.73
N ASP A 396 -12.84 -27.84 -32.69
CA ASP A 396 -13.79 -28.10 -31.60
C ASP A 396 -13.67 -27.09 -30.43
N LEU A 397 -12.65 -26.22 -30.45
CA LEU A 397 -12.45 -25.24 -29.39
C LEU A 397 -13.49 -24.13 -29.44
N ILE A 398 -14.08 -23.85 -28.28
CA ILE A 398 -15.00 -22.72 -28.13
C ILE A 398 -14.20 -21.42 -28.18
N ASN A 399 -14.62 -20.54 -29.08
CA ASN A 399 -14.07 -19.20 -29.20
C ASN A 399 -14.40 -18.37 -27.94
N PRO A 400 -13.40 -17.97 -27.14
CA PRO A 400 -13.62 -17.28 -25.87
C PRO A 400 -14.26 -15.90 -26.03
N PHE A 401 -14.08 -15.26 -27.20
CA PHE A 401 -14.69 -13.97 -27.49
C PHE A 401 -16.19 -14.09 -27.75
N GLU A 402 -16.61 -15.13 -28.47
CA GLU A 402 -18.04 -15.41 -28.67
C GLU A 402 -18.68 -15.84 -27.34
N LEU A 403 -18.01 -16.70 -26.59
CA LEU A 403 -18.46 -17.11 -25.26
C LEU A 403 -18.64 -15.92 -24.31
N TYR A 404 -17.73 -14.94 -24.35
CA TYR A 404 -17.85 -13.71 -23.58
C TYR A 404 -19.16 -12.95 -23.87
N TRP A 405 -19.57 -12.84 -25.14
CA TRP A 405 -20.84 -12.23 -25.50
C TRP A 405 -22.04 -13.11 -25.14
N THR A 406 -21.91 -14.43 -25.25
CA THR A 406 -22.95 -15.36 -24.74
C THR A 406 -23.16 -15.18 -23.24
N VAL A 407 -22.09 -15.07 -22.45
CA VAL A 407 -22.15 -14.81 -21.01
C VAL A 407 -22.82 -13.46 -20.73
N ILE A 408 -22.52 -12.41 -21.50
CA ILE A 408 -23.20 -11.11 -21.38
C ILE A 408 -24.71 -11.25 -21.62
N SER A 409 -25.12 -11.98 -22.67
CA SER A 409 -26.53 -12.23 -22.99
C SER A 409 -27.22 -12.98 -21.87
N PHE A 410 -26.60 -14.06 -21.37
CA PHE A 410 -27.09 -14.86 -20.26
C PHE A 410 -27.27 -14.01 -18.99
N LEU A 411 -26.27 -13.19 -18.64
CA LEU A 411 -26.36 -12.30 -17.49
C LEU A 411 -27.53 -11.32 -17.63
N ILE A 412 -27.65 -10.65 -18.77
CA ILE A 412 -28.70 -9.64 -18.99
C ILE A 412 -30.08 -10.30 -18.92
N HIS A 413 -30.31 -11.38 -19.66
CA HIS A 413 -31.66 -11.92 -19.85
C HIS A 413 -32.07 -12.95 -18.79
N GLU A 414 -31.18 -13.87 -18.41
CA GLU A 414 -31.51 -14.97 -17.49
C GLU A 414 -31.28 -14.59 -16.03
N VAL A 415 -30.16 -13.89 -15.74
CA VAL A 415 -29.78 -13.57 -14.34
C VAL A 415 -30.43 -12.28 -13.85
N TYR A 416 -30.44 -11.23 -14.68
CA TYR A 416 -30.97 -9.91 -14.33
C TYR A 416 -32.30 -9.58 -15.01
N GLN A 417 -32.96 -10.58 -15.61
CA GLN A 417 -34.35 -10.47 -16.10
C GLN A 417 -34.57 -9.29 -17.08
N SER A 418 -33.57 -9.00 -17.91
CA SER A 418 -33.55 -7.88 -18.87
C SER A 418 -33.69 -6.48 -18.22
N ASP A 419 -33.25 -6.29 -16.98
CA ASP A 419 -33.25 -4.99 -16.32
C ASP A 419 -32.46 -3.94 -17.14
N PRO A 420 -33.08 -2.81 -17.54
CA PRO A 420 -32.43 -1.82 -18.40
C PRO A 420 -31.17 -1.20 -17.81
N LYS A 421 -31.11 -0.99 -16.49
CA LYS A 421 -29.96 -0.38 -15.81
C LYS A 421 -28.76 -1.33 -15.79
N THR A 422 -29.04 -2.60 -15.51
CA THR A 422 -28.05 -3.70 -15.56
C THR A 422 -27.50 -3.86 -16.97
N CYS A 423 -28.38 -3.93 -17.98
CA CYS A 423 -27.97 -3.97 -19.39
C CYS A 423 -27.07 -2.79 -19.75
N GLU A 424 -27.44 -1.57 -19.34
CA GLU A 424 -26.64 -0.38 -19.56
C GLU A 424 -25.23 -0.49 -18.94
N VAL A 425 -25.11 -0.93 -17.69
CA VAL A 425 -23.82 -1.06 -16.99
C VAL A 425 -22.94 -2.15 -17.63
N ILE A 426 -23.49 -3.33 -17.95
CA ILE A 426 -22.75 -4.44 -18.55
C ILE A 426 -22.23 -4.06 -19.94
N LEU A 427 -23.09 -3.51 -20.81
CA LEU A 427 -22.68 -3.09 -22.15
C LEU A 427 -21.68 -1.93 -22.11
N ASN A 428 -21.85 -0.97 -21.19
CA ASN A 428 -20.86 0.08 -20.96
C ASN A 428 -19.49 -0.52 -20.64
N ARG A 429 -19.46 -1.52 -19.74
CA ARG A 429 -18.21 -2.15 -19.32
C ARG A 429 -17.56 -2.97 -20.44
N ALA A 430 -18.33 -3.76 -21.17
CA ALA A 430 -17.85 -4.57 -22.30
C ALA A 430 -17.25 -3.69 -23.42
N ILE A 431 -18.00 -2.67 -23.88
CA ILE A 431 -17.52 -1.76 -24.93
C ILE A 431 -16.32 -0.95 -24.46
N ASN A 432 -16.31 -0.47 -23.20
CA ASN A 432 -15.15 0.22 -22.66
C ASN A 432 -13.93 -0.70 -22.58
N GLY A 433 -14.08 -1.97 -22.21
CA GLY A 433 -13.03 -2.98 -22.22
C GLY A 433 -12.34 -3.08 -23.58
N LEU A 434 -13.11 -3.23 -24.65
CA LEU A 434 -12.60 -3.28 -26.03
C LEU A 434 -11.92 -1.97 -26.46
N LYS A 435 -12.53 -0.81 -26.15
CA LYS A 435 -11.91 0.50 -26.41
C LYS A 435 -10.57 0.64 -25.69
N ARG A 436 -10.43 0.08 -24.49
CA ARG A 436 -9.19 0.12 -23.71
C ARG A 436 -8.15 -0.83 -24.26
N PHE A 437 -8.52 -2.04 -24.65
CA PHE A 437 -7.60 -2.98 -25.28
C PHE A 437 -7.02 -2.39 -26.57
N LYS A 438 -7.87 -1.81 -27.43
CA LYS A 438 -7.44 -1.09 -28.65
C LYS A 438 -6.49 0.07 -28.34
N ARG A 439 -6.70 0.79 -27.24
CA ARG A 439 -5.79 1.85 -26.76
C ARG A 439 -4.46 1.31 -26.24
N LYS A 440 -4.46 0.22 -25.47
CA LYS A 440 -3.26 -0.41 -24.87
C LYS A 440 -2.33 -0.98 -25.95
N TRP A 441 -2.89 -1.69 -26.93
CA TRP A 441 -2.11 -2.47 -27.91
C TRP A 441 -2.03 -1.86 -29.31
N GLY A 442 -2.78 -0.79 -29.57
CA GLY A 442 -2.82 -0.12 -30.87
C GLY A 442 -3.84 -0.74 -31.84
N THR A 443 -4.18 0.02 -32.88
CA THR A 443 -5.25 -0.35 -33.82
C THR A 443 -4.91 -1.60 -34.64
N GLN A 444 -3.67 -1.73 -35.11
CA GLN A 444 -3.24 -2.86 -35.93
C GLN A 444 -3.38 -4.20 -35.20
N LYS A 445 -2.79 -4.32 -34.01
CA LYS A 445 -2.89 -5.54 -33.19
C LYS A 445 -4.33 -5.86 -32.82
N TYR A 446 -5.13 -4.84 -32.53
CA TYR A 446 -6.54 -5.03 -32.23
C TYR A 446 -7.30 -5.60 -33.43
N GLU A 447 -7.08 -5.06 -34.63
CA GLU A 447 -7.73 -5.54 -35.85
C GLU A 447 -7.29 -6.97 -36.23
N GLU A 448 -6.02 -7.31 -36.01
CA GLU A 448 -5.49 -8.67 -36.18
C GLU A 448 -6.21 -9.67 -35.26
N ILE A 449 -6.25 -9.39 -33.96
CA ILE A 449 -6.92 -10.26 -32.98
C ILE A 449 -8.42 -10.37 -33.24
N MET A 450 -9.09 -9.24 -33.52
CA MET A 450 -10.52 -9.28 -33.88
C MET A 450 -10.75 -10.06 -35.18
N GLY A 451 -9.83 -10.02 -36.15
CA GLY A 451 -9.92 -10.81 -37.37
C GLY A 451 -9.94 -12.32 -37.11
N ILE A 452 -9.21 -12.78 -36.09
CA ILE A 452 -9.23 -14.18 -35.64
C ILE A 452 -10.52 -14.48 -34.87
N LEU A 453 -10.78 -13.70 -33.81
CA LEU A 453 -11.82 -13.96 -32.83
C LEU A 453 -13.25 -13.70 -33.32
N THR A 454 -13.45 -13.11 -34.49
CA THR A 454 -14.79 -12.72 -34.99
C THR A 454 -15.10 -13.20 -36.40
N SER A 455 -14.30 -14.15 -36.90
CA SER A 455 -14.41 -14.69 -38.25
C SER A 455 -15.81 -15.23 -38.58
N GLU A 456 -16.51 -15.81 -37.59
CA GLU A 456 -17.85 -16.40 -37.73
C GLU A 456 -19.03 -15.46 -37.38
N ILE A 457 -18.75 -14.24 -36.92
CA ILE A 457 -19.75 -13.29 -36.42
C ILE A 457 -19.56 -11.89 -37.02
N GLN A 458 -19.16 -11.80 -38.28
CA GLN A 458 -18.75 -10.55 -38.94
C GLN A 458 -19.81 -9.43 -38.88
N SER A 459 -21.10 -9.77 -39.01
CA SER A 459 -22.20 -8.79 -38.95
C SER A 459 -22.34 -8.19 -37.54
N PHE A 460 -22.38 -9.04 -36.53
CA PHE A 460 -22.44 -8.65 -35.12
C PHE A 460 -21.18 -7.90 -34.69
N ASN A 461 -19.99 -8.39 -35.06
CA ASN A 461 -18.74 -7.68 -34.81
C ASN A 461 -18.74 -6.31 -35.48
N GLY A 462 -19.26 -6.17 -36.71
CA GLY A 462 -19.41 -4.86 -37.36
C GLY A 462 -20.19 -3.85 -36.51
N LEU A 463 -21.24 -4.30 -35.80
CA LEU A 463 -21.97 -3.48 -34.84
C LEU A 463 -21.10 -3.13 -33.62
N ILE A 464 -20.40 -4.11 -33.04
CA ILE A 464 -19.48 -3.90 -31.91
C ILE A 464 -18.38 -2.90 -32.28
N GLN A 465 -17.72 -3.07 -33.41
CA GLN A 465 -16.66 -2.17 -33.90
C GLN A 465 -17.16 -0.75 -34.10
N LYS A 466 -18.40 -0.59 -34.58
CA LYS A 466 -19.05 0.72 -34.67
C LYS A 466 -19.22 1.35 -33.29
N MET A 467 -19.59 0.58 -32.27
CA MET A 467 -19.71 1.06 -30.88
C MET A 467 -18.34 1.39 -30.28
N VAL A 468 -17.33 0.53 -30.45
CA VAL A 468 -15.95 0.80 -30.02
C VAL A 468 -15.43 2.10 -30.60
N LYS A 469 -15.77 2.41 -31.86
CA LYS A 469 -15.35 3.65 -32.53
C LYS A 469 -16.16 4.89 -32.10
N LYS A 470 -17.47 4.77 -31.90
CA LYS A 470 -18.38 5.92 -31.78
C LYS A 470 -18.97 6.17 -30.40
N ALA A 471 -19.05 5.17 -29.53
CA ALA A 471 -19.71 5.31 -28.24
C ALA A 471 -18.94 6.28 -27.34
N ASP A 472 -19.61 7.28 -26.82
CA ASP A 472 -19.10 8.20 -25.80
C ASP A 472 -19.65 7.82 -24.42
N ASP A 473 -19.00 8.31 -23.36
CA ASP A 473 -19.48 8.17 -21.97
C ASP A 473 -19.66 6.73 -21.48
N VAL A 474 -18.71 5.86 -21.83
CA VAL A 474 -18.62 4.47 -21.35
C VAL A 474 -17.50 4.25 -20.32
N ASP A 475 -16.70 5.28 -20.01
CA ASP A 475 -15.56 5.18 -19.09
C ASP A 475 -16.02 4.96 -17.63
N PHE A 476 -15.20 4.35 -16.78
CA PHE A 476 -15.51 4.11 -15.37
C PHE A 476 -14.48 4.78 -14.45
N PHE A 477 -14.92 5.19 -13.26
CA PHE A 477 -14.11 5.82 -12.21
C PHE A 477 -13.16 4.84 -11.53
N ASP A 478 -13.56 3.57 -11.37
CA ASP A 478 -12.71 2.52 -10.76
C ASP A 478 -11.33 2.45 -11.42
N LYS A 479 -11.31 2.56 -12.75
CA LYS A 479 -10.07 2.56 -13.53
C LYS A 479 -9.31 3.88 -13.42
N LEU A 480 -10.00 5.02 -13.51
CA LEU A 480 -9.35 6.33 -13.35
C LEU A 480 -8.67 6.43 -11.99
N LEU A 481 -9.35 5.96 -10.94
CA LEU A 481 -8.84 5.88 -9.59
C LEU A 481 -7.68 4.89 -9.49
N ARG A 482 -7.83 3.67 -10.03
CA ARG A 482 -6.75 2.68 -10.07
C ARG A 482 -5.52 3.21 -10.80
N ASP A 483 -5.67 3.77 -11.98
CA ASP A 483 -4.57 4.29 -12.80
C ASP A 483 -3.92 5.50 -12.09
N HIS A 484 -4.71 6.35 -11.42
CA HIS A 484 -4.19 7.43 -10.57
C HIS A 484 -3.40 6.89 -9.37
N MET A 485 -3.95 5.92 -8.64
CA MET A 485 -3.27 5.26 -7.51
C MET A 485 -1.99 4.54 -7.97
N ILE A 486 -2.02 3.81 -9.08
CA ILE A 486 -0.83 3.15 -9.64
C ILE A 486 0.23 4.18 -10.01
N ASN A 487 -0.14 5.26 -10.68
CA ASN A 487 0.80 6.32 -11.03
C ASN A 487 1.34 7.04 -9.78
N HIS A 488 0.49 7.26 -8.78
CA HIS A 488 0.88 7.82 -7.50
C HIS A 488 1.86 6.90 -6.77
N PHE A 489 1.54 5.62 -6.59
CA PHE A 489 2.42 4.64 -5.95
C PHE A 489 3.73 4.45 -6.72
N ARG A 490 3.71 4.41 -8.05
CA ARG A 490 4.95 4.38 -8.86
C ARG A 490 5.79 5.62 -8.65
N LYS A 491 5.16 6.80 -8.58
CA LYS A 491 5.84 8.06 -8.31
C LYS A 491 6.40 8.09 -6.89
N GLU A 492 5.60 7.76 -5.88
CA GLU A 492 6.05 7.68 -4.48
C GLU A 492 7.17 6.65 -4.31
N ARG A 493 7.08 5.50 -4.99
CA ARG A 493 8.13 4.48 -5.01
C ARG A 493 9.42 5.04 -5.58
N LYS A 494 9.36 5.66 -6.76
CA LYS A 494 10.53 6.26 -7.39
C LYS A 494 11.14 7.34 -6.49
N GLU A 495 10.32 8.24 -5.96
CA GLU A 495 10.81 9.30 -5.05
C GLU A 495 11.42 8.72 -3.76
N ARG A 496 10.89 7.60 -3.26
CA ARG A 496 11.46 6.88 -2.11
C ARG A 496 12.80 6.21 -2.46
N GLU A 497 12.90 5.58 -3.62
CA GLU A 497 14.15 5.01 -4.13
C GLU A 497 15.21 6.10 -4.31
N ASP A 498 14.84 7.20 -4.96
CA ASP A 498 15.66 8.40 -5.13
C ASP A 498 16.09 8.96 -3.76
N PHE A 499 15.19 9.04 -2.77
CA PHE A 499 15.49 9.46 -1.40
C PHE A 499 16.52 8.55 -0.72
N ILE A 500 16.39 7.23 -0.84
CA ILE A 500 17.31 6.27 -0.23
C ILE A 500 18.70 6.37 -0.87
N GLU A 501 18.76 6.41 -2.20
CA GLU A 501 20.01 6.51 -2.96
C GLU A 501 20.72 7.83 -2.65
N MET A 502 19.98 8.94 -2.64
CA MET A 502 20.50 10.25 -2.29
C MET A 502 21.00 10.30 -0.84
N THR A 503 20.23 9.79 0.12
CA THR A 503 20.63 9.70 1.53
C THR A 503 21.93 8.90 1.68
N ARG A 504 22.08 7.80 0.94
CA ARG A 504 23.31 6.99 0.93
C ARG A 504 24.50 7.77 0.38
N SER A 505 24.34 8.40 -0.78
CA SER A 505 25.39 9.19 -1.43
C SER A 505 25.87 10.36 -0.54
N ILE A 506 24.93 11.12 0.04
CA ILE A 506 25.26 12.23 0.94
C ILE A 506 25.97 11.71 2.20
N ARG A 507 25.50 10.59 2.77
CA ARG A 507 26.14 9.97 3.94
C ARG A 507 27.59 9.62 3.67
N GLU A 508 27.90 9.06 2.50
CA GLU A 508 29.28 8.74 2.11
C GLU A 508 30.15 10.00 2.01
N LYS A 509 29.64 11.06 1.37
CA LYS A 509 30.34 12.35 1.29
C LYS A 509 30.61 12.96 2.67
N ILE A 510 29.63 12.92 3.57
CA ILE A 510 29.78 13.37 4.96
C ILE A 510 30.85 12.53 5.67
N ASN A 511 30.76 11.21 5.62
CA ASN A 511 31.74 10.34 6.29
C ASN A 511 33.18 10.62 5.83
N ASN A 512 33.37 10.91 4.53
CA ASN A 512 34.68 11.26 3.96
C ASN A 512 35.25 12.60 4.45
N CYS A 513 34.41 13.51 4.95
CA CYS A 513 34.84 14.83 5.42
C CYS A 513 34.84 14.99 6.95
N LEU A 514 34.31 14.04 7.73
CA LEU A 514 34.20 14.18 9.19
C LEU A 514 35.53 14.00 9.93
N GLN A 515 36.43 13.17 9.40
CA GLN A 515 37.68 12.80 10.06
C GLN A 515 38.61 14.00 10.22
N LEU A 516 39.07 14.22 11.46
CA LEU A 516 40.01 15.27 11.79
C LEU A 516 41.45 14.80 11.54
N LYS A 517 42.22 15.61 10.82
CA LYS A 517 43.62 15.29 10.49
C LYS A 517 44.57 15.91 11.51
N SER A 518 45.58 15.15 11.94
CA SER A 518 46.66 15.67 12.79
C SER A 518 47.40 16.80 12.08
N HIS A 519 47.52 17.96 12.74
CA HIS A 519 48.34 19.05 12.24
C HIS A 519 49.82 18.72 12.45
N LYS A 520 50.57 18.66 11.33
CA LYS A 520 52.02 18.35 11.27
C LYS A 520 52.95 19.29 12.07
N GLN A 521 52.44 20.29 12.79
CA GLN A 521 53.24 21.31 13.46
C GLN A 521 53.29 21.22 15.00
N VAL A 522 52.62 20.26 15.64
CA VAL A 522 52.76 20.07 17.10
C VAL A 522 53.62 18.83 17.36
N PHE A 523 54.94 19.05 17.44
CA PHE A 523 55.86 18.14 18.09
C PHE A 523 55.56 18.16 19.59
N LEU A 524 54.62 17.35 20.07
CA LEU A 524 54.51 16.91 21.47
C LEU A 524 53.37 15.89 21.60
N SER A 525 53.75 14.64 21.88
CA SER A 525 52.92 13.49 22.32
C SER A 525 51.82 13.00 21.36
N ASN A 526 51.59 11.68 21.36
CA ASN A 526 50.42 11.04 20.75
C ASN A 526 49.15 11.84 21.11
N ASP A 527 48.46 12.36 20.10
CA ASP A 527 47.24 13.16 20.29
C ASP A 527 46.05 12.24 20.61
N HIS A 528 46.08 11.68 21.82
CA HIS A 528 45.10 10.71 22.29
C HIS A 528 43.66 11.25 22.27
N ILE A 529 43.47 12.58 22.32
CA ILE A 529 42.15 13.21 22.18
C ILE A 529 41.67 13.17 20.74
N LEU A 530 42.53 13.46 19.76
CA LEU A 530 42.18 13.36 18.35
C LEU A 530 41.79 11.94 17.94
N ASP A 531 42.52 10.93 18.43
CA ASP A 531 42.19 9.52 18.22
C ASP A 531 40.83 9.16 18.85
N ALA A 532 40.58 9.60 20.08
CA ALA A 532 39.30 9.37 20.77
C ALA A 532 38.13 10.04 20.03
N VAL A 533 38.28 11.29 19.59
CA VAL A 533 37.25 12.00 18.82
C VAL A 533 36.99 11.30 17.48
N ASN A 534 38.04 10.92 16.75
CA ASN A 534 37.90 10.21 15.47
C ASN A 534 37.28 8.81 15.64
N TYR A 535 37.52 8.14 16.77
CA TYR A 535 36.84 6.89 17.12
C TYR A 535 35.32 7.07 17.20
N SER A 536 34.85 8.12 17.89
CA SER A 536 33.40 8.44 17.98
C SER A 536 32.79 8.95 16.69
N LEU A 537 33.57 9.67 15.88
CA LEU A 537 33.14 10.16 14.56
C LEU A 537 33.11 9.08 13.48
N GLY A 538 33.85 7.97 13.68
CA GLY A 538 33.99 6.86 12.74
C GLY A 538 32.67 6.18 12.34
N ASP A 539 32.78 5.13 11.54
CA ASP A 539 31.62 4.49 10.90
C ASP A 539 30.58 3.97 11.90
N GLY A 540 29.30 4.17 11.58
CA GLY A 540 28.15 3.69 12.36
C GLY A 540 27.00 4.70 12.57
N GLY A 541 27.17 5.97 12.21
CA GLY A 541 26.11 6.99 12.35
C GLY A 541 25.13 7.03 11.17
N LYS A 542 23.84 7.25 11.43
CA LYS A 542 22.81 7.48 10.38
C LYS A 542 22.97 8.81 9.64
N ARG A 543 23.63 9.78 10.29
CA ARG A 543 23.90 11.15 9.78
C ARG A 543 22.64 11.92 9.38
N LEU A 544 21.51 11.70 10.05
CA LEU A 544 20.23 12.31 9.64
C LEU A 544 20.26 13.84 9.66
N ARG A 545 20.78 14.45 10.74
CA ARG A 545 20.90 15.92 10.90
C ARG A 545 21.69 16.60 9.78
N PRO A 546 22.94 16.18 9.47
CA PRO A 546 23.68 16.77 8.37
C PRO A 546 23.08 16.42 6.99
N ILE A 547 22.46 15.25 6.80
CA ILE A 547 21.76 14.94 5.53
C ILE A 547 20.60 15.91 5.29
N ILE A 548 19.78 16.18 6.31
CA ILE A 548 18.68 17.15 6.23
C ILE A 548 19.22 18.55 5.89
N THR A 549 20.32 18.94 6.53
CA THR A 549 20.95 20.25 6.30
C THR A 549 21.46 20.39 4.87
N TRP A 550 22.16 19.37 4.37
CA TRP A 550 22.64 19.35 2.99
C TRP A 550 21.48 19.44 2.00
N MET A 551 20.39 18.72 2.25
CA MET A 551 19.20 18.76 1.40
C MET A 551 18.54 20.14 1.39
N MET A 552 18.39 20.77 2.55
CA MET A 552 17.87 22.14 2.62
C MET A 552 18.78 23.11 1.87
N ALA A 553 20.08 23.09 2.16
CA ALA A 553 21.03 24.00 1.53
C ALA A 553 21.13 23.81 0.01
N VAL A 554 21.38 22.59 -0.45
CA VAL A 554 21.71 22.30 -1.86
C VAL A 554 20.46 22.13 -2.72
N HIS A 555 19.46 21.37 -2.25
CA HIS A 555 18.26 21.10 -3.06
C HIS A 555 17.17 22.15 -2.91
N CYS A 556 16.92 22.66 -1.70
CA CYS A 556 15.85 23.65 -1.48
C CYS A 556 16.35 25.09 -1.74
N TYR A 557 17.56 25.42 -1.29
CA TYR A 557 18.11 26.78 -1.37
C TYR A 557 19.19 26.96 -2.45
N HIS A 558 19.50 25.91 -3.21
CA HIS A 558 20.43 25.96 -4.35
C HIS A 558 21.82 26.51 -4.01
N MET A 559 22.30 26.27 -2.78
CA MET A 559 23.65 26.59 -2.35
C MET A 559 24.68 25.65 -2.99
N ASP A 560 25.93 26.11 -3.10
CA ASP A 560 27.03 25.25 -3.52
C ASP A 560 27.29 24.18 -2.45
N GLU A 561 27.33 22.92 -2.89
CA GLU A 561 27.61 21.78 -2.04
C GLU A 561 28.96 21.91 -1.33
N ALA A 562 29.99 22.45 -1.98
CA ALA A 562 31.32 22.61 -1.38
C ALA A 562 31.29 23.56 -0.17
N ASP A 563 30.44 24.58 -0.21
CA ASP A 563 30.39 25.65 0.77
C ASP A 563 29.63 25.25 2.04
N ILE A 564 28.76 24.24 1.98
CA ILE A 564 27.96 23.80 3.13
C ILE A 564 28.68 22.79 4.03
N PHE A 565 29.73 22.13 3.56
CA PHE A 565 30.44 21.09 4.32
C PHE A 565 30.89 21.50 5.73
N PRO A 566 31.39 22.73 5.98
CA PRO A 566 31.70 23.17 7.35
C PRO A 566 30.48 23.13 8.28
N LEU A 567 29.30 23.52 7.80
CA LEU A 567 28.07 23.44 8.57
C LEU A 567 27.68 21.98 8.86
N LEU A 568 27.85 21.07 7.89
CA LEU A 568 27.56 19.64 8.10
C LEU A 568 28.47 19.02 9.15
N ARG A 569 29.77 19.33 9.11
CA ARG A 569 30.75 18.90 10.12
C ARG A 569 30.35 19.45 11.49
N SER A 570 30.04 20.75 11.56
CA SER A 570 29.61 21.40 12.80
C SER A 570 28.44 20.68 13.47
N LEU A 571 27.37 20.38 12.71
CA LEU A 571 26.20 19.68 13.24
C LEU A 571 26.51 18.27 13.73
N GLU A 572 27.30 17.50 12.99
CA GLU A 572 27.66 16.15 13.41
C GLU A 572 28.63 16.16 14.60
N TYR A 573 29.51 17.16 14.70
CA TYR A 573 30.41 17.37 15.84
C TYR A 573 29.61 17.70 17.10
N LEU A 574 28.63 18.63 17.02
CA LEU A 574 27.74 18.94 18.14
C LEU A 574 26.91 17.72 18.56
N HIS A 575 26.35 16.99 17.59
CA HIS A 575 25.59 15.78 17.90
C HIS A 575 26.46 14.69 18.52
N THR A 576 27.69 14.49 18.02
CA THR A 576 28.61 13.49 18.56
C THR A 576 29.07 13.90 19.97
N ALA A 577 29.34 15.18 20.20
CA ALA A 577 29.64 15.69 21.53
C ALA A 577 28.49 15.43 22.52
N SER A 578 27.24 15.68 22.10
CA SER A 578 26.07 15.43 22.96
C SER A 578 25.96 13.97 23.36
N LEU A 579 26.22 13.03 22.43
CA LEU A 579 26.21 11.59 22.73
C LEU A 579 27.35 11.18 23.68
N ILE A 580 28.54 11.75 23.52
CA ILE A 580 29.68 11.45 24.40
C ILE A 580 29.37 11.85 25.84
N PHE A 581 28.76 13.01 26.05
CA PHE A 581 28.34 13.45 27.39
C PHE A 581 27.19 12.61 27.96
N ASP A 582 26.20 12.28 27.13
CA ASP A 582 25.05 11.42 27.47
C ASP A 582 25.51 10.03 27.93
N ASP A 583 26.53 9.47 27.28
CA ASP A 583 27.07 8.14 27.58
C ASP A 583 27.81 8.05 28.92
N LEU A 584 28.20 9.15 29.57
CA LEU A 584 29.05 9.13 30.76
C LEU A 584 28.41 8.43 31.98
N PRO A 585 29.21 7.90 32.92
CA PRO A 585 28.69 7.27 34.14
C PRO A 585 27.82 8.17 35.03
N SER A 586 28.00 9.49 34.95
CA SER A 586 27.20 10.49 35.66
C SER A 586 25.85 10.80 34.99
N GLN A 587 25.60 10.24 33.80
CA GLN A 587 24.37 10.40 33.02
C GLN A 587 23.76 9.03 32.73
N ASP A 588 23.79 8.54 31.48
CA ASP A 588 23.12 7.28 31.11
C ASP A 588 23.97 6.04 31.41
N ASN A 589 25.27 6.22 31.68
CA ASN A 589 26.22 5.14 31.96
C ASN A 589 26.16 4.02 30.90
N ALA A 590 26.13 4.41 29.62
CA ALA A 590 25.96 3.49 28.51
C ALA A 590 27.29 2.85 28.13
N SER A 591 27.36 1.52 28.06
CA SER A 591 28.59 0.81 27.67
C SER A 591 28.77 0.65 26.16
N LEU A 592 27.69 0.80 25.38
CA LEU A 592 27.68 0.65 23.92
C LEU A 592 26.92 1.79 23.24
N ARG A 593 27.46 2.28 22.13
CA ARG A 593 26.84 3.26 21.23
C ARG A 593 27.17 2.93 19.78
N ARG A 594 26.14 2.90 18.91
CA ARG A 594 26.28 2.56 17.47
C ARG A 594 27.02 1.23 17.24
N GLY A 595 26.80 0.25 18.11
CA GLY A 595 27.42 -1.08 18.06
C GLY A 595 28.88 -1.15 18.53
N LYS A 596 29.43 -0.08 19.10
CA LYS A 596 30.82 0.01 19.60
C LYS A 596 30.84 0.41 21.07
N GLN A 597 31.94 0.13 21.77
CA GLN A 597 32.13 0.60 23.16
C GLN A 597 32.17 2.12 23.22
N THR A 598 31.57 2.70 24.25
CA THR A 598 31.58 4.17 24.48
C THR A 598 32.97 4.65 24.88
N LEU A 599 33.23 5.96 24.73
CA LEU A 599 34.59 6.49 24.93
C LEU A 599 35.11 6.30 26.34
N HIS A 600 34.25 6.41 27.36
CA HIS A 600 34.68 6.26 28.74
C HIS A 600 35.05 4.81 29.09
N GLU A 601 34.47 3.84 28.37
CA GLU A 601 34.81 2.41 28.46
C GLU A 601 36.13 2.10 27.72
N VAL A 602 36.34 2.68 26.54
CA VAL A 602 37.56 2.44 25.74
C VAL A 602 38.78 3.14 26.33
N TYR A 603 38.60 4.35 26.83
CA TYR A 603 39.68 5.19 27.36
C TYR A 603 39.48 5.42 28.86
N ASN A 604 38.78 6.49 29.23
CA ASN A 604 38.40 6.85 30.59
C ASN A 604 37.44 8.06 30.55
N VAL A 605 36.84 8.38 31.70
CA VAL A 605 35.91 9.52 31.87
C VAL A 605 36.53 10.84 31.44
N ALA A 606 37.76 11.14 31.88
CA ALA A 606 38.42 12.41 31.56
C ALA A 606 38.64 12.61 30.05
N THR A 607 39.02 11.53 29.34
CA THR A 607 39.20 11.54 27.88
C THR A 607 37.88 11.78 27.16
N ALA A 608 36.79 11.15 27.64
CA ALA A 608 35.46 11.35 27.09
C ALA A 608 34.97 12.80 27.29
N GLU A 609 35.10 13.36 28.51
CA GLU A 609 34.73 14.76 28.80
C GLU A 609 35.49 15.76 27.93
N LEU A 610 36.81 15.59 27.83
CA LEU A 610 37.66 16.45 26.99
C LEU A 610 37.32 16.31 25.49
N SER A 611 36.99 15.10 25.03
CA SER A 611 36.59 14.86 23.64
C SER A 611 35.27 15.56 23.30
N GLY A 612 34.29 15.53 24.21
CA GLY A 612 33.02 16.25 24.05
C GLY A 612 33.22 17.77 24.00
N LEU A 613 34.05 18.32 24.90
CA LEU A 613 34.39 19.75 24.90
C LEU A 613 35.13 20.15 23.61
N PHE A 614 36.11 19.33 23.20
CA PHE A 614 36.87 19.54 21.97
C PHE A 614 35.96 19.60 20.74
N LEU A 615 35.05 18.64 20.58
CA LEU A 615 34.11 18.61 19.47
C LEU A 615 33.15 19.81 19.46
N THR A 616 32.71 20.24 20.65
CA THR A 616 31.85 21.44 20.77
C THR A 616 32.57 22.69 20.27
N GLN A 617 33.83 22.87 20.66
CA GLN A 617 34.65 23.99 20.18
C GLN A 617 34.97 23.87 18.69
N LYS A 618 35.32 22.66 18.22
CA LYS A 618 35.58 22.39 16.81
C LYS A 618 34.35 22.70 15.95
N ALA A 619 33.16 22.39 16.43
CA ALA A 619 31.93 22.70 15.71
C ALA A 619 31.72 24.21 15.50
N VAL A 620 32.02 25.03 16.51
CA VAL A 620 31.97 26.49 16.39
C VAL A 620 33.05 26.98 15.45
N GLU A 621 34.28 26.44 15.53
CA GLU A 621 35.36 26.76 14.60
C GLU A 621 34.92 26.51 13.14
N GLU A 622 34.34 25.35 12.83
CA GLU A 622 33.82 25.04 11.50
C GLU A 622 32.78 26.08 11.01
N GLN A 623 31.87 26.52 11.88
CA GLN A 623 30.90 27.57 11.53
C GLN A 623 31.56 28.89 11.13
N THR A 624 32.67 29.26 11.78
CA THR A 624 33.43 30.47 11.43
C THR A 624 34.14 30.39 10.08
N THR A 625 34.28 29.18 9.52
CA THR A 625 34.92 28.97 8.19
C THR A 625 33.96 29.08 7.01
N LEU A 626 32.67 29.39 7.25
CA LEU A 626 31.64 29.61 6.23
C LEU A 626 31.81 30.95 5.48
N GLN A 627 33.02 31.24 5.00
CA GLN A 627 33.44 32.53 4.45
C GLN A 627 32.78 32.92 3.13
N ARG A 628 32.13 31.96 2.44
CA ARG A 628 31.41 32.19 1.17
C ARG A 628 30.02 32.79 1.37
N PHE A 629 29.51 32.78 2.59
CA PHE A 629 28.22 33.35 2.95
C PHE A 629 28.37 34.77 3.50
N ASN A 630 27.27 35.52 3.52
CA ASN A 630 27.24 36.85 4.14
C ASN A 630 27.60 36.74 5.63
N SER A 631 28.58 37.54 6.09
CA SER A 631 29.09 37.50 7.45
C SER A 631 28.04 37.78 8.53
N GLU A 632 27.05 38.64 8.25
CA GLU A 632 25.94 38.90 9.17
C GLU A 632 25.04 37.66 9.31
N LYS A 633 24.81 36.92 8.22
CA LYS A 633 24.05 35.66 8.25
C LYS A 633 24.82 34.53 8.94
N VAL A 634 26.14 34.47 8.74
CA VAL A 634 26.99 33.52 9.48
C VAL A 634 26.95 33.83 10.98
N LEU A 635 27.03 35.11 11.37
CA LEU A 635 26.92 35.51 12.77
C LEU A 635 25.52 35.22 13.36
N GLU A 636 24.44 35.50 12.61
CA GLU A 636 23.07 35.14 12.97
C GLU A 636 22.94 33.63 13.21
N MET A 637 23.51 32.81 12.32
CA MET A 637 23.50 31.36 12.42
C MET A 637 24.31 30.85 13.61
N ILE A 638 25.50 31.39 13.86
CA ILE A 638 26.32 31.05 15.04
C ILE A 638 25.57 31.41 16.34
N HIS A 639 24.95 32.60 16.39
CA HIS A 639 24.14 33.02 17.53
C HIS A 639 22.98 32.05 17.77
N TYR A 640 22.25 31.67 16.72
CA TYR A 640 21.19 30.68 16.79
C TYR A 640 21.71 29.31 17.25
N SER A 641 22.83 28.83 16.69
CA SER A 641 23.47 27.56 17.08
C SER A 641 23.85 27.55 18.56
N SER A 642 24.37 28.66 19.10
CA SER A 642 24.71 28.78 20.51
C SER A 642 23.47 28.73 21.41
N GLY A 643 22.35 29.32 20.96
CA GLY A 643 21.07 29.21 21.63
C GLY A 643 20.54 27.78 21.64
N VAL A 644 20.60 27.09 20.50
CA VAL A 644 20.22 25.67 20.39
C VAL A 644 21.01 24.79 21.36
N ILE A 645 22.32 24.98 21.49
CA ILE A 645 23.14 24.21 22.45
C ILE A 645 22.67 24.46 23.89
N THR A 646 22.36 25.71 24.22
CA THR A 646 21.84 26.08 25.55
C THR A 646 20.52 25.36 25.84
N ASP A 647 19.62 25.35 24.88
CA ASP A 647 18.34 24.67 24.96
C ASP A 647 18.48 23.13 25.00
N MET A 648 19.45 22.56 24.28
CA MET A 648 19.79 21.13 24.38
C MET A 648 20.29 20.76 25.78
N CYS A 649 21.18 21.56 26.37
CA CYS A 649 21.63 21.37 27.75
C CYS A 649 20.45 21.44 28.74
N ARG A 650 19.50 22.36 28.50
CA ARG A 650 18.27 22.45 29.29
C ARG A 650 17.43 21.18 29.16
N GLY A 651 17.27 20.64 27.95
CA GLY A 651 16.59 19.37 27.72
C GLY A 651 17.24 18.20 28.45
N GLN A 652 18.58 18.12 28.42
CA GLN A 652 19.33 17.10 29.16
C GLN A 652 19.19 17.26 30.67
N ALA A 653 19.21 18.49 31.19
CA ALA A 653 18.97 18.75 32.61
C ALA A 653 17.57 18.29 33.05
N MET A 654 16.54 18.57 32.24
CA MET A 654 15.18 18.07 32.52
C MET A 654 15.12 16.54 32.58
N ASP A 655 15.81 15.85 31.67
CA ASP A 655 15.88 14.38 31.60
C ASP A 655 16.61 13.77 32.81
N LEU A 656 17.66 14.43 33.31
CA LEU A 656 18.42 13.97 34.50
C LEU A 656 17.74 14.30 35.84
N GLU A 657 16.97 15.39 35.89
CA GLU A 657 16.19 15.78 37.08
C GLU A 657 14.92 14.94 37.25
N GLU A 658 14.56 14.16 36.23
CA GLU A 658 13.40 13.29 36.25
C GLU A 658 13.55 12.18 37.30
N LYS A 659 12.66 12.17 38.30
CA LYS A 659 12.64 11.15 39.37
C LYS A 659 11.30 10.41 39.48
N ASP A 660 10.26 10.96 38.85
CA ASP A 660 8.87 10.50 38.92
C ASP A 660 8.22 10.57 37.52
N LYS A 661 7.08 9.90 37.34
CA LYS A 661 6.29 9.97 36.09
C LYS A 661 5.92 11.41 35.76
N ILE A 662 6.46 11.94 34.67
CA ILE A 662 6.14 13.27 34.15
C ILE A 662 4.86 13.25 33.30
N SER A 663 4.20 14.41 33.19
CA SER A 663 3.03 14.56 32.32
C SER A 663 3.42 14.48 30.84
N LEU A 664 2.46 14.16 29.96
CA LEU A 664 2.70 14.17 28.50
C LEU A 664 3.18 15.54 28.00
N GLU A 665 2.71 16.63 28.60
CA GLU A 665 3.16 17.99 28.24
C GLU A 665 4.64 18.21 28.60
N GLN A 666 5.04 17.78 29.80
CA GLN A 666 6.43 17.83 30.24
C GLN A 666 7.32 16.93 29.38
N LEU A 667 6.86 15.72 29.04
CA LEU A 667 7.56 14.78 28.18
C LEU A 667 7.75 15.35 26.75
N ASN A 668 6.71 15.94 26.16
CA ASN A 668 6.81 16.62 24.86
C ASN A 668 7.82 17.76 24.90
N LYS A 669 7.83 18.56 25.96
CA LYS A 669 8.77 19.66 26.14
C LYS A 669 10.21 19.17 26.28
N MET A 670 10.44 18.16 27.11
CA MET A 670 11.75 17.52 27.29
C MET A 670 12.24 16.92 25.97
N CYS A 671 11.40 16.15 25.29
CA CYS A 671 11.67 15.56 23.98
C CYS A 671 12.04 16.63 22.94
N PHE A 672 11.30 17.74 22.89
CA PHE A 672 11.61 18.83 21.98
C PHE A 672 13.01 19.41 22.26
N TYR A 673 13.33 19.75 23.50
CA TYR A 673 14.63 20.32 23.84
C TYR A 673 15.79 19.34 23.70
N LYS A 674 15.60 18.05 24.02
CA LYS A 674 16.65 17.02 23.93
C LYS A 674 16.90 16.55 22.49
N THR A 675 15.82 16.29 21.74
CA THR A 675 15.88 15.62 20.43
C THR A 675 15.39 16.53 19.30
N GLY A 676 14.22 17.16 19.47
CA GLY A 676 13.55 17.94 18.42
C GLY A 676 14.34 19.17 17.95
N ILE A 677 14.99 19.89 18.86
CA ILE A 677 15.71 21.13 18.55
C ILE A 677 16.95 20.87 17.68
N GLY A 678 17.52 19.66 17.72
CA GLY A 678 18.58 19.27 16.79
C GLY A 678 18.09 19.10 15.35
N PHE A 679 16.85 18.62 15.17
CA PHE A 679 16.20 18.63 13.85
C PHE A 679 15.82 20.04 13.42
N GLU A 680 15.35 20.88 14.35
CA GLU A 680 15.09 22.29 14.08
C GLU A 680 16.36 22.99 13.57
N ALA A 681 17.49 22.79 14.25
CA ALA A 681 18.77 23.37 13.85
C ALA A 681 19.20 22.91 12.44
N SER A 682 18.95 21.63 12.11
CA SER A 682 19.25 21.07 10.79
C SER A 682 18.44 21.72 9.65
N LEU A 683 17.30 22.33 9.97
CA LEU A 683 16.44 23.03 9.02
C LEU A 683 16.69 24.54 9.03
N ILE A 684 16.87 25.13 10.22
CA ILE A 684 16.96 26.58 10.42
C ILE A 684 18.35 27.14 10.13
N MET A 685 19.43 26.44 10.48
CA MET A 685 20.79 26.92 10.19
C MET A 685 21.04 27.15 8.68
N PRO A 686 20.71 26.22 7.76
CA PRO A 686 20.84 26.49 6.33
C PRO A 686 19.83 27.55 5.84
N ALA A 687 18.63 27.64 6.44
CA ALA A 687 17.64 28.67 6.13
C ALA A 687 18.13 30.09 6.48
N ILE A 688 18.82 30.25 7.62
CA ILE A 688 19.47 31.52 8.00
C ILE A 688 20.54 31.90 6.99
N LEU A 689 21.39 30.96 6.57
CA LEU A 689 22.44 31.20 5.56
C LEU A 689 21.86 31.57 4.20
N ALA A 690 20.71 30.99 3.83
CA ALA A 690 19.96 31.36 2.62
C ALA A 690 19.30 32.74 2.69
N GLY A 691 19.14 33.28 3.90
CA GLY A 691 18.42 34.53 4.13
C GLY A 691 16.92 34.43 3.88
N VAL A 692 16.31 33.26 4.12
CA VAL A 692 14.85 33.11 3.99
C VAL A 692 14.11 33.94 5.05
N ASP A 693 12.84 34.25 4.77
CA ASP A 693 12.01 35.05 5.66
C ASP A 693 11.59 34.31 6.94
N GLU A 694 11.04 35.08 7.90
CA GLU A 694 10.59 34.54 9.18
C GLU A 694 9.34 33.65 9.07
N GLU A 695 8.54 33.78 8.00
CA GLU A 695 7.35 32.94 7.80
C GLU A 695 7.76 31.51 7.44
N GLU A 696 8.71 31.35 6.52
CA GLU A 696 9.30 30.07 6.18
C GLU A 696 10.03 29.46 7.38
N LYS A 697 10.84 30.24 8.11
CA LYS A 697 11.48 29.76 9.34
C LYS A 697 10.45 29.26 10.36
N LYS A 698 9.31 29.95 10.53
CA LYS A 698 8.25 29.51 11.44
C LYS A 698 7.62 28.18 11.01
N ALA A 699 7.37 28.01 9.71
CA ALA A 699 6.86 26.76 9.15
C ALA A 699 7.85 25.60 9.35
N LEU A 700 9.15 25.85 9.13
CA LEU A 700 10.23 24.88 9.38
C LEU A 700 10.30 24.47 10.85
N LYS A 701 10.19 25.41 11.79
CA LYS A 701 10.15 25.12 13.24
C LYS A 701 8.96 24.24 13.61
N LYS A 702 7.77 24.55 13.08
CA LYS A 702 6.56 23.75 13.31
C LYS A 702 6.73 22.32 12.76
N PHE A 703 7.29 22.18 11.56
CA PHE A 703 7.61 20.88 10.99
C PHE A 703 8.64 20.11 11.84
N ALA A 704 9.71 20.78 12.29
CA ALA A 704 10.75 20.20 13.12
C ALA A 704 10.21 19.70 14.47
N TYR A 705 9.34 20.47 15.11
CA TYR A 705 8.70 20.12 16.38
C TYR A 705 7.95 18.78 16.27
N HIS A 706 7.04 18.66 15.29
CA HIS A 706 6.26 17.45 15.12
C HIS A 706 7.11 16.26 14.66
N THR A 707 8.07 16.49 13.77
CA THR A 707 8.99 15.45 13.31
C THR A 707 9.89 14.93 14.42
N GLY A 708 10.39 15.83 15.28
CA GLY A 708 11.23 15.49 16.43
C GLY A 708 10.48 14.65 17.46
N ILE A 709 9.23 14.99 17.76
CA ILE A 709 8.39 14.18 18.66
C ILE A 709 8.08 12.82 18.05
N ALA A 710 7.64 12.77 16.78
CA ALA A 710 7.40 11.50 16.10
C ALA A 710 8.65 10.60 16.08
N PHE A 711 9.85 11.20 15.91
CA PHE A 711 11.12 10.48 15.96
C PHE A 711 11.39 9.86 17.32
N GLN A 712 11.19 10.61 18.40
CA GLN A 712 11.41 10.12 19.76
C GLN A 712 10.39 9.05 20.15
N VAL A 713 9.10 9.27 19.85
CA VAL A 713 8.06 8.26 20.10
C VAL A 713 8.40 6.96 19.37
N LYS A 714 8.93 7.03 18.14
CA LYS A 714 9.38 5.86 17.41
C LYS A 714 10.61 5.20 18.04
N ASP A 715 11.59 5.95 18.53
CA ASP A 715 12.75 5.41 19.26
C ASP A 715 12.27 4.66 20.52
N ASP A 716 11.40 5.26 21.32
CA ASP A 716 10.86 4.65 22.55
C ASP A 716 10.07 3.36 22.24
N LEU A 717 9.31 3.34 21.12
CA LEU A 717 8.61 2.15 20.65
C LEU A 717 9.58 1.03 20.23
N LEU A 718 10.68 1.37 19.56
CA LEU A 718 11.71 0.39 19.15
C LEU A 718 12.47 -0.15 20.38
N ASP A 719 12.82 0.72 21.33
CA ASP A 719 13.50 0.34 22.57
C ASP A 719 12.64 -0.62 23.41
N HIS A 720 11.33 -0.38 23.47
CA HIS A 720 10.37 -1.28 24.13
C HIS A 720 10.24 -2.64 23.42
N GLN A 721 10.47 -2.72 22.11
CA GLN A 721 10.40 -3.98 21.33
C GLN A 721 11.62 -4.89 21.52
N GLY A 722 12.74 -4.38 22.07
CA GLY A 722 13.80 -5.20 22.63
C GLY A 722 14.81 -5.82 21.66
N ASN A 723 15.00 -5.31 20.44
CA ASN A 723 15.99 -5.84 19.50
C ASN A 723 17.35 -5.10 19.60
N THR A 724 18.24 -5.60 20.48
CA THR A 724 19.55 -4.99 20.78
C THR A 724 20.49 -4.95 19.58
N ILE A 725 20.36 -5.90 18.65
CA ILE A 725 21.24 -6.03 17.47
C ILE A 725 20.92 -4.95 16.43
N SER A 726 19.64 -4.60 16.24
CA SER A 726 19.24 -3.59 15.24
C SER A 726 19.46 -2.15 15.70
N LEU A 727 19.36 -1.88 17.01
CA LEU A 727 19.45 -0.52 17.58
C LEU A 727 20.88 -0.06 17.88
N GLY A 728 21.84 -0.99 18.05
CA GLY A 728 23.24 -0.66 18.33
C GLY A 728 23.49 0.04 19.67
N LYS A 729 22.54 -0.02 20.60
CA LYS A 729 22.62 0.42 22.01
C LYS A 729 21.98 -0.63 22.93
N PRO A 730 22.29 -0.68 24.25
CA PRO A 730 21.66 -1.62 25.17
C PRO A 730 20.14 -1.39 25.23
N THR A 731 19.35 -2.45 25.04
CA THR A 731 17.89 -2.40 25.21
C THR A 731 17.53 -2.31 26.69
N ASN A 732 16.37 -1.71 26.99
CA ASN A 732 15.88 -1.49 28.36
C ASN A 732 16.77 -0.57 29.22
N LEU A 733 17.66 0.23 28.63
CA LEU A 733 18.47 1.19 29.39
C LEU A 733 17.56 2.21 30.11
N ASP A 734 16.51 2.69 29.44
CA ASP A 734 15.55 3.62 30.04
C ASP A 734 14.81 3.00 31.23
N VAL A 735 14.50 1.71 31.17
CA VAL A 735 13.91 0.96 32.29
C VAL A 735 14.90 0.85 33.45
N LYS A 736 16.17 0.54 33.17
CA LYS A 736 17.22 0.47 34.20
C LYS A 736 17.48 1.82 34.86
N ASN A 737 17.33 2.90 34.10
CA ASN A 737 17.55 4.28 34.55
C ASN A 737 16.27 4.93 35.08
N ASN A 738 15.15 4.20 35.17
CA ASN A 738 13.82 4.70 35.61
C ASN A 738 13.34 5.95 34.85
N LYS A 739 13.65 6.08 33.56
CA LYS A 739 13.25 7.23 32.73
C LYS A 739 11.80 7.12 32.25
N SER A 740 11.07 8.23 32.18
CA SER A 740 9.77 8.28 31.51
C SER A 740 9.97 8.37 30.00
N THR A 741 9.32 7.44 29.29
CA THR A 741 9.25 7.41 27.84
C THR A 741 7.80 7.59 27.41
N PHE A 742 7.57 7.86 26.13
CA PHE A 742 6.21 7.91 25.60
C PHE A 742 5.47 6.59 25.83
N VAL A 743 6.18 5.46 25.79
CA VAL A 743 5.61 4.14 26.05
C VAL A 743 5.28 3.93 27.53
N THR A 744 6.09 4.40 28.48
CA THR A 744 5.78 4.25 29.92
C THR A 744 4.69 5.20 30.40
N VAL A 745 4.54 6.37 29.78
CA VAL A 745 3.52 7.37 30.11
C VAL A 745 2.16 7.06 29.46
N LEU A 746 2.16 6.72 28.17
CA LEU A 746 0.92 6.54 27.39
C LEU A 746 0.52 5.06 27.23
N GLY A 747 1.49 4.14 27.32
CA GLY A 747 1.34 2.78 26.84
C GLY A 747 1.64 2.68 25.34
N LYS A 748 1.99 1.46 24.89
CA LYS A 748 2.44 1.19 23.51
C LYS A 748 1.45 1.66 22.45
N GLU A 749 0.17 1.35 22.61
CA GLU A 749 -0.83 1.64 21.58
C GLU A 749 -1.16 3.14 21.49
N GLU A 750 -1.24 3.84 22.62
CA GLU A 750 -1.42 5.30 22.63
C GLU A 750 -0.17 6.03 22.13
N ALA A 751 1.04 5.53 22.44
CA ALA A 751 2.28 6.07 21.88
C ALA A 751 2.28 5.96 20.34
N LYS A 752 1.85 4.82 19.77
CA LYS A 752 1.69 4.71 18.32
C LYS A 752 0.69 5.72 17.74
N ARG A 753 -0.45 5.95 18.41
CA ARG A 753 -1.42 6.97 17.98
C ARG A 753 -0.83 8.37 18.01
N ALA A 754 -0.16 8.74 19.10
CA ALA A 754 0.54 10.02 19.22
C ALA A 754 1.58 10.19 18.10
N MET A 755 2.35 9.15 17.76
CA MET A 755 3.29 9.19 16.62
C MET A 755 2.59 9.54 15.30
N TRP A 756 1.45 8.89 15.00
CA TRP A 756 0.67 9.13 13.79
C TRP A 756 -0.02 10.50 13.77
N GLU A 757 -0.44 11.02 14.92
CA GLU A 757 -0.94 12.39 15.06
C GLU A 757 0.15 13.41 14.74
N HIS A 758 1.34 13.25 15.33
CA HIS A 758 2.49 14.09 15.02
C HIS A 758 2.94 13.96 13.56
N TYR A 759 2.82 12.77 12.96
CA TYR A 759 3.03 12.60 11.52
C TYR A 759 2.06 13.44 10.68
N CYS A 760 0.77 13.42 11.01
CA CYS A 760 -0.23 14.22 10.30
C CYS A 760 -0.01 15.72 10.48
N LEU A 761 0.28 16.17 11.70
CA LEU A 761 0.58 17.57 12.00
C LEU A 761 1.87 18.04 11.34
N GLY A 762 2.88 17.17 11.23
CA GLY A 762 4.10 17.42 10.47
C GLY A 762 3.81 17.61 8.97
N LEU A 763 2.94 16.77 8.38
CA LEU A 763 2.53 16.94 6.99
C LEU A 763 1.70 18.21 6.76
N ASP A 764 0.85 18.61 7.70
CA ASP A 764 0.13 19.88 7.64
C ASP A 764 1.12 21.07 7.67
N ALA A 765 2.09 21.04 8.58
CA ALA A 765 3.14 22.07 8.66
C ALA A 765 3.98 22.11 7.37
N LEU A 766 4.22 20.97 6.74
CA LEU A 766 4.91 20.88 5.46
C LEU A 766 4.15 21.64 4.35
N GLN A 767 2.82 21.78 4.42
CA GLN A 767 2.06 22.56 3.43
C GLN A 767 2.38 24.05 3.49
N GLU A 768 2.87 24.56 4.63
CA GLU A 768 3.22 25.98 4.83
C GLU A 768 4.62 26.33 4.29
N ILE A 769 5.51 25.36 4.09
CA ILE A 769 6.90 25.59 3.62
C ILE A 769 6.94 25.79 2.09
N PRO A 770 7.56 26.84 1.51
CA PRO A 770 7.61 27.01 0.06
C PRO A 770 8.54 25.99 -0.65
N GLY A 771 8.41 25.84 -1.97
CA GLY A 771 9.34 25.06 -2.78
C GLY A 771 9.10 23.53 -2.84
N ASN A 772 10.15 22.78 -3.21
CA ASN A 772 10.08 21.31 -3.35
C ASN A 772 10.21 20.62 -1.99
N LYS A 773 9.12 19.98 -1.56
CA LYS A 773 8.97 19.40 -0.21
C LYS A 773 9.06 17.88 -0.20
N ALA A 774 9.31 17.26 -1.35
CA ALA A 774 9.29 15.80 -1.48
C ALA A 774 10.26 15.13 -0.52
N PHE A 775 11.47 15.68 -0.37
CA PHE A 775 12.46 15.13 0.55
C PHE A 775 11.99 15.15 2.01
N LEU A 776 11.47 16.28 2.49
CA LEU A 776 10.99 16.40 3.87
C LEU A 776 9.78 15.49 4.14
N LYS A 777 8.88 15.31 3.16
CA LYS A 777 7.80 14.32 3.23
C LYS A 777 8.37 12.92 3.41
N HIS A 778 9.30 12.50 2.54
CA HIS A 778 9.91 11.16 2.60
C HIS A 778 10.76 10.96 3.86
N PHE A 779 11.41 12.01 4.36
CA PHE A 779 12.10 11.98 5.64
C PHE A 779 11.12 11.72 6.79
N LEU A 780 10.01 12.46 6.88
CA LEU A 780 9.00 12.22 7.91
C LEU A 780 8.37 10.82 7.79
N SER A 781 8.13 10.33 6.57
CA SER A 781 7.69 8.95 6.35
C SER A 781 8.75 7.92 6.77
N TYR A 782 10.03 8.19 6.55
CA TYR A 782 11.14 7.34 7.04
C TYR A 782 11.17 7.32 8.58
N VAL A 783 10.98 8.47 9.23
CA VAL A 783 11.00 8.59 10.69
C VAL A 783 10.00 7.64 11.36
N VAL A 784 8.77 7.58 10.87
CA VAL A 784 7.71 6.72 11.48
C VAL A 784 7.82 5.25 11.08
N ASN A 785 8.43 4.96 9.92
CA ASN A 785 8.51 3.61 9.37
C ASN A 785 9.87 2.92 9.58
N ARG A 786 10.86 3.55 10.20
CA ARG A 786 12.19 2.93 10.40
C ARG A 786 12.16 1.72 11.35
N ASP A 787 13.12 0.83 11.17
CA ASP A 787 13.34 -0.37 12.00
C ASP A 787 14.55 -0.26 12.92
N ASN A 788 15.34 0.80 12.76
CA ASN A 788 16.49 1.09 13.59
C ASN A 788 16.65 2.57 13.86
#